data_AF-A0A1G4APC0-F1
#
_entry.id   AF-A0A1G4APC0-F1
#
_cell.length_a   1.000
_cell.length_b   1.000
_cell.length_c   1.000
_cell.angle_alpha   90.00
_cell.angle_beta   90.00
_cell.angle_gamma   90.00
#
_symmetry.space_group_name_H-M   'P 1'
#
loop_
_entity.id
_entity.type
_entity.pdbx_description
1 polymer ?
#
loop_
_entity_poly.entity_id
_entity_poly.type
_entity_poly.pdbx_seq_one_letter_code
_entity_poly.pdbx_strand_id
1 'polypeptide(L)'
;MFEKAIVTFPLPRGAEPFDLVGATILVDESDPIGIHIAAQNLAQDFGRVTQSDESTVQVVQGAQVDATLGSAAVIIIGSIESSSLLRRLEHDGKLSFGKIRGKWESFSTNVIDLPFPGVKKALVIAGSDKRGAIFGAYTLSEQIGVSPWYYWADVPPKHHKAIYAVSEPTYQGEPSIRFRGIFINDEAPALTGWARANFGGYTSEFYKKVFELLLRLKANFLWPAMWPGYPNPGASFFTDDALNPKLAEDYGIAVSTSHHEPMQRMSNEWFADNPDGSWNWLTNKEKITAFFDEGVKRAKGRESYFTLGMRGEYDRKMKTDDPAAVVRDVIKTQRALIKQIHGREDAVPQLLALYKEVQEQYEEGNLDVPDDVTLLFADDNFGSIRRLPSGAERHRKGGAGIYYHFEYVGVPRSYKWINSNSLGKTWHQLQEAHRRNAKQIWVFNVGDIKPMEVPLTFAMTLAWDINSIGAGDFANFYKTMAETNFGNDQSQHIASVWQRYDRLAALRRHEHIEPTTFSLIHYNEAEDVVNRWESLLQSAEKIYNQASEDQKAAIFETVLHPVKASTLFTKLQVTLGRNRLFARQRRNAANKFAREVLDLFDADYDLAEEFHALLGGKWDQIMCQTHYGYEETWHAPYRDMISGLCYVQRRQRSNPVMGQMGIAVEGHEGVRPGRTNEESDRTHPSRRDLVPGMTLGKMSRYGPGRRWFEIYSRGPQVTHWKAAVPHAWIKLSSYSGALDPDGDDARIEVTVAWDQVPGDFDQEVLIDIRSEEGDFEQVHLPITGRCVPDSFKEGFVESDGHVSIPAAHRPPQGYRALPECGRTPAGAIVAVPGVETSALVYSFYVFSQTARPSLLLYFNMTLDLDPADPMSYDLQVDDGPIQTHRLSPKTNDLPDGWFYAVQDCSWLRKHDLDENGLGLGEHKVMVHLKHTNLILEKLVVDLGGNPKYLQLLREEVDSVLGVDGIFTPCEKVKNLPYLRAYLDDSLKLFPPSPQGLLRKTPTEDMNIIGEWLLGNTTISMSSIVAHRNESVFPAADSKELQQYLLAFSAGARGCVGHNLFYQEQAMLLASVVHTYEFALPRDFYLAREETRN
;
A
#
# COMPACT_ATOMS: atom_id res chain seq x y z
N MET A 1 -24.37 -11.05 -7.17
CA MET A 1 -24.32 -10.84 -8.63
C MET A 1 -24.36 -9.36 -8.97
N PHE A 2 -23.54 -8.94 -9.94
CA PHE A 2 -23.48 -7.55 -10.40
C PHE A 2 -24.42 -7.29 -11.58
N GLU A 3 -24.83 -8.32 -12.32
CA GLU A 3 -25.77 -8.23 -13.43
C GLU A 3 -27.24 -8.39 -13.04
N LYS A 4 -28.13 -7.94 -13.93
CA LYS A 4 -29.57 -8.22 -13.86
C LYS A 4 -29.85 -9.72 -13.86
N ALA A 5 -30.82 -10.14 -13.05
CA ALA A 5 -31.22 -11.53 -12.94
C ALA A 5 -31.80 -12.09 -14.26
N ILE A 6 -31.37 -13.29 -14.65
CA ILE A 6 -31.89 -14.10 -15.76
C ILE A 6 -32.58 -15.38 -15.26
N VAL A 7 -32.40 -15.72 -13.98
CA VAL A 7 -33.09 -16.84 -13.31
C VAL A 7 -33.66 -16.41 -11.96
N THR A 8 -34.65 -17.17 -11.49
CA THR A 8 -35.24 -17.08 -10.15
C THR A 8 -35.51 -18.48 -9.60
N PHE A 9 -35.48 -18.62 -8.28
CA PHE A 9 -35.71 -19.90 -7.59
C PHE A 9 -37.14 -20.03 -7.05
N PRO A 10 -37.73 -19.00 -6.41
CA PRO A 10 -39.18 -18.97 -6.25
C PRO A 10 -39.84 -18.53 -7.57
N LEU A 11 -40.92 -19.20 -7.94
CA LEU A 11 -41.78 -18.76 -9.04
C LEU A 11 -42.46 -17.43 -8.67
N PRO A 12 -42.31 -16.37 -9.48
CA PRO A 12 -43.08 -15.15 -9.28
C PRO A 12 -44.59 -15.44 -9.38
N ARG A 13 -45.40 -14.82 -8.50
CA ARG A 13 -46.87 -15.03 -8.52
C ARG A 13 -47.44 -14.59 -9.87
N GLY A 14 -48.07 -15.53 -10.58
CA GLY A 14 -48.73 -15.27 -11.86
C GLY A 14 -47.84 -15.39 -13.11
N ALA A 15 -46.56 -15.74 -12.96
CA ALA A 15 -45.69 -16.05 -14.10
C ALA A 15 -45.87 -17.51 -14.56
N GLU A 16 -45.84 -17.73 -15.88
CA GLU A 16 -45.85 -19.09 -16.43
C GLU A 16 -44.44 -19.71 -16.25
N PRO A 17 -44.31 -20.86 -15.58
CA PRO A 17 -43.01 -21.45 -15.26
C PRO A 17 -42.25 -21.87 -16.52
N PHE A 18 -40.97 -21.51 -16.60
CA PHE A 18 -40.02 -22.14 -17.51
C PHE A 18 -38.84 -22.65 -16.72
N ASP A 19 -38.95 -23.91 -16.28
CA ASP A 19 -37.90 -24.59 -15.54
C ASP A 19 -36.77 -24.99 -16.50
N LEU A 20 -35.54 -24.65 -16.11
CA LEU A 20 -34.31 -24.94 -16.83
C LEU A 20 -33.69 -26.27 -16.40
N VAL A 21 -34.14 -26.85 -15.28
CA VAL A 21 -33.64 -28.15 -14.82
C VAL A 21 -34.03 -29.23 -15.82
N GLY A 22 -33.03 -29.96 -16.34
CA GLY A 22 -33.21 -30.98 -17.37
C GLY A 22 -33.43 -30.43 -18.80
N ALA A 23 -33.34 -29.11 -19.00
CA ALA A 23 -33.37 -28.52 -20.34
C ALA A 23 -32.13 -28.93 -21.13
N THR A 24 -32.30 -29.30 -22.40
CA THR A 24 -31.18 -29.62 -23.29
C THR A 24 -30.48 -28.34 -23.71
N ILE A 25 -29.15 -28.29 -23.57
CA ILE A 25 -28.33 -27.18 -24.04
C ILE A 25 -27.97 -27.42 -25.51
N LEU A 26 -28.39 -26.51 -26.39
CA LEU A 26 -28.15 -26.56 -27.82
C LEU A 26 -27.06 -25.57 -28.21
N VAL A 27 -26.07 -26.07 -28.93
CA VAL A 27 -25.03 -25.28 -29.59
C VAL A 27 -24.94 -25.68 -31.06
N ASP A 28 -24.59 -24.74 -31.92
CA ASP A 28 -24.45 -24.99 -33.36
C ASP A 28 -23.08 -25.61 -33.66
N GLU A 29 -23.00 -26.59 -34.57
CA GLU A 29 -21.72 -27.16 -35.00
C GLU A 29 -20.77 -26.10 -35.59
N SER A 30 -21.31 -25.07 -36.24
CA SER A 30 -20.53 -23.97 -36.82
C SER A 30 -20.05 -22.93 -35.80
N ASP A 31 -20.54 -22.96 -34.55
CA ASP A 31 -20.09 -22.05 -33.51
C ASP A 31 -18.64 -22.38 -33.08
N PRO A 32 -17.80 -21.37 -32.75
CA PRO A 32 -16.44 -21.62 -32.28
C PRO A 32 -16.38 -22.55 -31.07
N ILE A 33 -15.37 -23.42 -31.03
CA ILE A 33 -15.22 -24.48 -30.01
C ILE A 33 -15.31 -23.97 -28.55
N GLY A 34 -14.88 -22.73 -28.27
CA GLY A 34 -15.01 -22.11 -26.95
C GLY A 34 -16.45 -22.00 -26.44
N ILE A 35 -17.43 -21.84 -27.35
CA ILE A 35 -18.86 -21.85 -27.00
C ILE A 35 -19.30 -23.25 -26.59
N HIS A 36 -18.81 -24.30 -27.26
CA HIS A 36 -19.09 -25.70 -26.91
C HIS A 36 -18.48 -26.04 -25.54
N ILE A 37 -17.27 -25.58 -25.26
CA ILE A 37 -16.62 -25.73 -23.95
C ILE A 37 -17.45 -25.04 -22.86
N ALA A 38 -17.87 -23.79 -23.08
CA ALA A 38 -18.70 -23.06 -22.12
C ALA A 38 -20.07 -23.73 -21.90
N ALA A 39 -20.68 -24.28 -22.95
CA ALA A 39 -21.92 -25.05 -22.86
C ALA A 39 -21.75 -26.34 -22.05
N GLN A 40 -20.64 -27.07 -22.23
CA GLN A 40 -20.32 -28.25 -21.42
C GLN A 40 -20.07 -27.87 -19.95
N ASN A 41 -19.34 -26.79 -19.70
CA ASN A 41 -19.11 -26.31 -18.34
C ASN A 41 -20.42 -25.91 -17.65
N LEU A 42 -21.33 -25.24 -18.38
CA LEU A 42 -22.66 -24.92 -17.88
C LEU A 42 -23.50 -26.18 -17.62
N ALA A 43 -23.43 -27.20 -18.48
CA ALA A 43 -24.10 -28.49 -18.24
C ALA A 43 -23.63 -29.16 -16.95
N GLN A 44 -22.32 -29.16 -16.72
CA GLN A 44 -21.75 -29.65 -15.46
C GLN A 44 -22.17 -28.78 -14.27
N ASP A 45 -22.25 -27.46 -14.45
CA ASP A 45 -22.73 -26.53 -13.43
C ASP A 45 -24.18 -26.81 -13.02
N PHE A 46 -25.05 -27.16 -13.98
CA PHE A 46 -26.40 -27.65 -13.67
C PHE A 46 -26.35 -28.93 -12.84
N GLY A 47 -25.50 -29.91 -13.18
CA GLY A 47 -25.33 -31.13 -12.39
C GLY A 47 -24.85 -30.85 -10.96
N ARG A 48 -23.89 -29.92 -10.81
CA ARG A 48 -23.38 -29.46 -9.50
C ARG A 48 -24.49 -28.84 -8.64
N VAL A 49 -25.26 -27.91 -9.21
CA VAL A 49 -26.33 -27.17 -8.51
C VAL A 49 -27.53 -28.06 -8.17
N THR A 50 -27.91 -28.96 -9.06
CA THR A 50 -29.07 -29.84 -8.88
C THR A 50 -28.74 -31.12 -8.10
N GLN A 51 -27.45 -31.42 -7.90
CA GLN A 51 -26.98 -32.69 -7.33
C GLN A 51 -27.51 -33.90 -8.13
N SER A 52 -27.55 -33.78 -9.46
CA SER A 52 -27.95 -34.82 -10.39
C SER A 52 -26.97 -34.95 -11.56
N ASP A 53 -27.33 -35.74 -12.56
CA ASP A 53 -26.58 -35.82 -13.81
C ASP A 53 -26.46 -34.44 -14.49
N GLU A 54 -25.38 -34.24 -15.24
CA GLU A 54 -25.18 -33.03 -16.05
C GLU A 54 -26.28 -32.86 -17.10
N SER A 55 -26.63 -31.61 -17.41
CA SER A 55 -27.59 -31.34 -18.48
C SER A 55 -27.06 -31.87 -19.82
N THR A 56 -27.94 -32.40 -20.67
CA THR A 56 -27.52 -32.86 -22.00
C THR A 56 -27.10 -31.69 -22.88
N VAL A 57 -25.87 -31.71 -23.39
CA VAL A 57 -25.41 -30.82 -24.46
C VAL A 57 -25.59 -31.52 -25.80
N GLN A 58 -26.24 -30.86 -26.74
CA GLN A 58 -26.44 -31.36 -28.10
C GLN A 58 -25.90 -30.37 -29.12
N VAL A 59 -24.90 -30.83 -29.88
CA VAL A 59 -24.38 -30.10 -31.03
C VAL A 59 -25.27 -30.39 -32.23
N VAL A 60 -25.80 -29.34 -32.87
CA VAL A 60 -26.75 -29.47 -33.97
C VAL A 60 -26.29 -28.70 -35.22
N GLN A 61 -26.64 -29.23 -36.38
CA GLN A 61 -26.59 -28.50 -37.65
C GLN A 61 -27.93 -27.80 -37.86
N GLY A 62 -27.95 -26.49 -38.13
CA GLY A 62 -29.21 -25.72 -38.17
C GLY A 62 -30.26 -26.20 -39.18
N ALA A 63 -29.86 -26.93 -40.22
CA ALA A 63 -30.79 -27.54 -41.18
C ALA A 63 -31.49 -28.81 -40.65
N GLN A 64 -30.98 -29.45 -39.60
CA GLN A 64 -31.48 -30.72 -39.05
C GLN A 64 -32.07 -30.60 -37.63
N VAL A 65 -32.16 -29.38 -37.11
CA VAL A 65 -32.75 -29.07 -35.79
C VAL A 65 -34.11 -29.71 -35.58
N ASP A 66 -34.98 -29.64 -36.58
CA ASP A 66 -36.37 -30.12 -36.46
C ASP A 66 -36.46 -31.66 -36.31
N ALA A 67 -35.43 -32.39 -36.74
CA ALA A 67 -35.36 -33.86 -36.67
C ALA A 67 -34.60 -34.38 -35.43
N THR A 68 -33.86 -33.50 -34.75
CA THR A 68 -32.89 -33.88 -33.71
C THR A 68 -33.36 -33.52 -32.29
N LEU A 69 -34.46 -32.78 -32.14
CA LEU A 69 -34.94 -32.27 -30.87
C LEU A 69 -36.02 -33.17 -30.23
N GLY A 70 -35.66 -33.84 -29.13
CA GLY A 70 -36.57 -34.65 -28.30
C GLY A 70 -37.02 -33.97 -27.01
N SER A 71 -36.61 -32.72 -26.76
CA SER A 71 -36.92 -31.99 -25.52
C SER A 71 -37.92 -30.85 -25.73
N ALA A 72 -38.87 -30.71 -24.81
CA ALA A 72 -39.84 -29.63 -24.81
C ALA A 72 -39.26 -28.28 -24.32
N ALA A 73 -38.11 -28.30 -23.65
CA ALA A 73 -37.46 -27.15 -23.01
C ALA A 73 -35.96 -27.16 -23.33
N VAL A 74 -35.44 -26.05 -23.86
CA VAL A 74 -34.04 -25.98 -24.31
C VAL A 74 -33.36 -24.68 -23.89
N ILE A 75 -32.04 -24.70 -23.79
CA ILE A 75 -31.19 -23.50 -23.66
C ILE A 75 -30.39 -23.40 -24.96
N ILE A 76 -30.50 -22.31 -25.70
CA ILE A 76 -29.76 -22.12 -26.96
C ILE A 76 -28.62 -21.14 -26.70
N ILE A 77 -27.38 -21.56 -26.97
CA ILE A 77 -26.19 -20.73 -26.78
C ILE A 77 -25.46 -20.63 -28.13
N GLY A 78 -25.15 -19.41 -28.56
CA GLY A 78 -24.42 -19.22 -29.82
C GLY A 78 -23.96 -17.80 -30.05
N SER A 79 -23.08 -17.63 -31.03
CA SER A 79 -22.69 -16.30 -31.54
C SER A 79 -23.55 -15.95 -32.75
N ILE A 80 -24.00 -14.69 -32.84
CA ILE A 80 -24.78 -14.21 -33.99
C ILE A 80 -24.01 -14.26 -35.31
N GLU A 81 -22.67 -14.30 -35.26
CA GLU A 81 -21.81 -14.33 -36.44
C GLU A 81 -21.75 -15.73 -37.06
N SER A 82 -21.68 -16.76 -36.22
CA SER A 82 -21.47 -18.16 -36.64
C SER A 82 -22.75 -18.99 -36.59
N SER A 83 -23.55 -18.86 -35.54
CA SER A 83 -24.69 -19.75 -35.25
C SER A 83 -25.79 -19.67 -36.29
N SER A 84 -26.02 -20.78 -37.00
CA SER A 84 -27.16 -20.92 -37.92
C SER A 84 -28.49 -21.02 -37.18
N LEU A 85 -28.50 -21.50 -35.93
CA LEU A 85 -29.65 -21.46 -35.03
C LEU A 85 -30.16 -20.04 -34.81
N LEU A 86 -29.27 -19.14 -34.40
CA LEU A 86 -29.64 -17.74 -34.12
C LEU A 86 -30.08 -17.03 -35.40
N ARG A 87 -29.39 -17.26 -36.53
CA ARG A 87 -29.81 -16.70 -37.82
C ARG A 87 -31.21 -17.15 -38.23
N ARG A 88 -31.57 -18.43 -37.99
CA ARG A 88 -32.91 -18.94 -38.28
C ARG A 88 -33.96 -18.26 -37.39
N LEU A 89 -33.70 -18.15 -36.08
CA LEU A 89 -34.60 -17.44 -35.16
C LEU A 89 -34.83 -15.98 -35.57
N GLU A 90 -33.79 -15.30 -36.07
CA GLU A 90 -33.91 -13.93 -36.57
C GLU A 90 -34.66 -13.85 -37.90
N HIS A 91 -34.35 -14.75 -38.85
CA HIS A 91 -35.02 -14.84 -40.14
C HIS A 91 -36.52 -15.15 -40.00
N ASP A 92 -36.88 -16.03 -39.08
CA ASP A 92 -38.27 -16.42 -38.80
C ASP A 92 -39.01 -15.36 -37.96
N GLY A 93 -38.38 -14.21 -37.67
CA GLY A 93 -38.96 -13.09 -36.94
C GLY A 93 -39.20 -13.36 -35.46
N LYS A 94 -38.58 -14.40 -34.88
CA LYS A 94 -38.75 -14.82 -33.49
C LYS A 94 -37.94 -13.97 -32.52
N LEU A 95 -36.74 -13.53 -32.93
CA LEU A 95 -35.85 -12.67 -32.16
C LEU A 95 -35.18 -11.64 -33.07
N SER A 96 -34.68 -10.55 -32.48
CA SER A 96 -33.84 -9.58 -33.19
C SER A 96 -32.60 -9.28 -32.35
N PHE A 97 -31.44 -9.33 -32.99
CA PHE A 97 -30.15 -9.11 -32.31
C PHE A 97 -29.54 -7.74 -32.58
N GLY A 98 -30.32 -6.80 -33.13
CA GLY A 98 -29.83 -5.47 -33.52
C GLY A 98 -29.16 -4.67 -32.39
N LYS A 99 -29.51 -4.92 -31.12
CA LYS A 99 -28.92 -4.25 -29.96
C LYS A 99 -27.47 -4.66 -29.64
N ILE A 100 -27.05 -5.86 -30.07
CA ILE A 100 -25.72 -6.43 -29.78
C ILE A 100 -24.88 -6.67 -31.03
N ARG A 101 -25.48 -6.60 -32.23
CA ARG A 101 -24.78 -6.85 -33.49
C ARG A 101 -23.61 -5.89 -33.72
N GLY A 102 -22.43 -6.46 -34.00
CA GLY A 102 -21.21 -5.70 -34.27
C GLY A 102 -20.55 -5.06 -33.04
N LYS A 103 -21.08 -5.32 -31.84
CA LYS A 103 -20.47 -4.86 -30.58
C LYS A 103 -19.45 -5.87 -30.07
N TRP A 104 -18.44 -5.38 -29.35
CA TRP A 104 -17.43 -6.21 -28.71
C TRP A 104 -18.00 -6.92 -27.47
N GLU A 105 -17.92 -8.25 -27.44
CA GLU A 105 -18.17 -9.11 -26.27
C GLU A 105 -19.51 -8.88 -25.56
N SER A 106 -20.50 -8.38 -26.30
CA SER A 106 -21.85 -8.12 -25.78
C SER A 106 -22.71 -9.38 -25.86
N PHE A 107 -23.74 -9.47 -25.03
CA PHE A 107 -24.70 -10.58 -25.13
C PHE A 107 -26.09 -10.19 -24.68
N SER A 108 -27.06 -11.04 -25.00
CA SER A 108 -28.44 -10.89 -24.55
C SER A 108 -29.05 -12.22 -24.17
N THR A 109 -29.99 -12.18 -23.23
CA THR A 109 -30.81 -13.34 -22.86
C THR A 109 -32.27 -13.07 -23.19
N ASN A 110 -32.96 -14.06 -23.76
CA ASN A 110 -34.37 -13.94 -24.12
C ASN A 110 -35.07 -15.28 -23.87
N VAL A 111 -36.27 -15.25 -23.30
CA VAL A 111 -37.16 -16.42 -23.26
C VAL A 111 -38.13 -16.33 -24.43
N ILE A 112 -38.24 -17.39 -25.23
CA ILE A 112 -39.14 -17.45 -26.39
C ILE A 112 -39.97 -18.73 -26.43
N ASP A 113 -41.19 -18.61 -26.95
CA ASP A 113 -42.10 -19.72 -27.20
C ASP A 113 -41.96 -20.25 -28.63
N LEU A 114 -42.07 -21.57 -28.77
CA LEU A 114 -42.05 -22.29 -30.05
C LEU A 114 -40.90 -21.83 -30.96
N PRO A 115 -39.62 -21.96 -30.49
CA PRO A 115 -38.44 -21.53 -31.25
C PRO A 115 -38.26 -22.38 -32.52
N PHE A 116 -38.48 -23.69 -32.40
CA PHE A 116 -38.41 -24.67 -33.47
C PHE A 116 -39.55 -25.69 -33.32
N PRO A 117 -39.97 -26.38 -34.38
CA PRO A 117 -40.90 -27.50 -34.28
C PRO A 117 -40.47 -28.51 -33.20
N GLY A 118 -41.39 -28.89 -32.31
CA GLY A 118 -41.13 -29.84 -31.22
C GLY A 118 -40.64 -29.22 -29.90
N VAL A 119 -40.15 -27.98 -29.91
CA VAL A 119 -39.72 -27.27 -28.70
C VAL A 119 -40.81 -26.30 -28.24
N LYS A 120 -41.17 -26.35 -26.95
CA LYS A 120 -42.20 -25.46 -26.39
C LYS A 120 -41.63 -24.11 -25.96
N LYS A 121 -40.51 -24.10 -25.23
CA LYS A 121 -39.83 -22.89 -24.74
C LYS A 121 -38.31 -22.99 -24.86
N ALA A 122 -37.66 -21.85 -25.09
CA ALA A 122 -36.22 -21.74 -25.04
C ALA A 122 -35.73 -20.52 -24.25
N LEU A 123 -34.62 -20.68 -23.54
CA LEU A 123 -33.78 -19.58 -23.07
C LEU A 123 -32.66 -19.41 -24.09
N VAL A 124 -32.67 -18.30 -24.82
CA VAL A 124 -31.67 -17.98 -25.84
C VAL A 124 -30.62 -17.05 -25.24
N ILE A 125 -29.38 -17.50 -25.21
CA ILE A 125 -28.18 -16.74 -24.87
C ILE A 125 -27.44 -16.44 -26.18
N ALA A 126 -27.61 -15.23 -26.69
CA ALA A 126 -27.00 -14.79 -27.94
C ALA A 126 -25.83 -13.85 -27.65
N GLY A 127 -24.62 -14.26 -28.04
CA GLY A 127 -23.43 -13.41 -28.01
C GLY A 127 -23.24 -12.63 -29.31
N SER A 128 -22.68 -11.43 -29.23
CA SER A 128 -22.27 -10.66 -30.41
C SER A 128 -21.12 -11.33 -31.15
N ASP A 129 -20.26 -12.03 -30.41
CA ASP A 129 -19.09 -12.78 -30.87
C ASP A 129 -18.87 -14.05 -29.99
N LYS A 130 -17.74 -14.76 -30.22
CA LYS A 130 -17.32 -15.96 -29.46
C LYS A 130 -17.39 -15.73 -27.95
N ARG A 131 -16.79 -14.63 -27.46
CA ARG A 131 -16.65 -14.36 -26.03
C ARG A 131 -17.94 -13.82 -25.42
N GLY A 132 -18.71 -13.01 -26.14
CA GLY A 132 -20.05 -12.60 -25.70
C GLY A 132 -20.94 -13.79 -25.36
N ALA A 133 -20.93 -14.84 -26.20
CA ALA A 133 -21.72 -16.06 -25.96
C ALA A 133 -21.21 -16.82 -24.71
N ILE A 134 -19.88 -16.94 -24.57
CA ILE A 134 -19.22 -17.56 -23.41
C ILE A 134 -19.57 -16.82 -22.11
N PHE A 135 -19.48 -15.48 -22.09
CA PHE A 135 -19.82 -14.68 -20.91
C PHE A 135 -21.30 -14.76 -20.56
N GLY A 136 -22.19 -14.88 -21.56
CA GLY A 136 -23.60 -15.16 -21.34
C GLY A 136 -23.84 -16.51 -20.67
N ALA A 137 -23.14 -17.56 -21.11
CA ALA A 137 -23.20 -18.88 -20.50
C ALA A 137 -22.69 -18.87 -19.05
N TYR A 138 -21.52 -18.28 -18.78
CA TYR A 138 -21.00 -18.19 -17.42
C TYR A 138 -21.76 -17.23 -16.52
N THR A 139 -22.42 -16.22 -17.08
CA THR A 139 -23.39 -15.40 -16.31
C THR A 139 -24.50 -16.31 -15.81
N LEU A 140 -25.07 -17.19 -16.66
CA LEU A 140 -26.05 -18.18 -16.21
C LEU A 140 -25.48 -19.11 -15.14
N SER A 141 -24.27 -19.64 -15.32
CA SER A 141 -23.58 -20.45 -14.29
C SER A 141 -23.50 -19.75 -12.93
N GLU A 142 -23.09 -18.47 -12.90
CA GLU A 142 -23.05 -17.69 -11.67
C GLU A 142 -24.44 -17.53 -11.06
N GLN A 143 -25.44 -17.22 -11.88
CA GLN A 143 -26.80 -16.97 -11.41
C GLN A 143 -27.51 -18.21 -10.87
N ILE A 144 -27.21 -19.40 -11.42
CA ILE A 144 -27.74 -20.65 -10.88
C ILE A 144 -27.03 -21.10 -9.60
N GLY A 145 -25.91 -20.46 -9.23
CA GLY A 145 -25.25 -20.66 -7.94
C GLY A 145 -23.82 -21.19 -8.00
N VAL A 146 -23.14 -21.16 -9.15
CA VAL A 146 -21.72 -21.56 -9.27
C VAL A 146 -20.81 -20.34 -9.30
N SER A 147 -20.07 -20.10 -8.22
CA SER A 147 -19.09 -19.01 -8.16
C SER A 147 -17.97 -19.18 -9.20
N PRO A 148 -17.41 -18.08 -9.76
CA PRO A 148 -16.14 -18.13 -10.50
C PRO A 148 -15.00 -18.83 -9.73
N TRP A 149 -15.07 -18.79 -8.39
CA TRP A 149 -14.08 -19.33 -7.48
C TRP A 149 -14.38 -20.77 -7.01
N TYR A 150 -15.34 -21.47 -7.61
CA TYR A 150 -15.72 -22.83 -7.19
C TYR A 150 -14.55 -23.82 -7.17
N TYR A 151 -13.60 -23.67 -8.11
CA TYR A 151 -12.38 -24.46 -8.15
C TYR A 151 -11.22 -23.75 -7.44
N TRP A 152 -11.02 -22.45 -7.66
CA TRP A 152 -9.81 -21.75 -7.19
C TRP A 152 -9.83 -21.34 -5.72
N ALA A 153 -10.97 -21.39 -5.04
CA ALA A 153 -11.10 -21.15 -3.60
C ALA A 153 -12.25 -21.98 -2.99
N ASP A 154 -12.45 -23.19 -3.55
CA ASP A 154 -13.38 -24.23 -3.08
C ASP A 154 -14.79 -23.77 -2.72
N VAL A 155 -15.27 -22.71 -3.37
CA VAL A 155 -16.60 -22.16 -3.09
C VAL A 155 -17.67 -23.17 -3.53
N PRO A 156 -18.45 -23.75 -2.60
CA PRO A 156 -19.37 -24.82 -2.94
C PRO A 156 -20.53 -24.28 -3.82
N PRO A 157 -20.90 -24.98 -4.90
CA PRO A 157 -22.09 -24.67 -5.67
C PRO A 157 -23.35 -24.69 -4.79
N LYS A 158 -24.23 -23.70 -4.97
CA LYS A 158 -25.49 -23.63 -4.21
C LYS A 158 -26.49 -24.65 -4.73
N HIS A 159 -27.16 -25.37 -3.83
CA HIS A 159 -28.15 -26.36 -4.23
C HIS A 159 -29.51 -25.74 -4.58
N HIS A 160 -30.02 -26.03 -5.77
CA HIS A 160 -31.35 -25.61 -6.22
C HIS A 160 -32.09 -26.75 -6.93
N LYS A 161 -33.31 -27.06 -6.45
CA LYS A 161 -34.16 -28.13 -7.02
C LYS A 161 -34.88 -27.73 -8.31
N ALA A 162 -35.14 -26.43 -8.48
CA ALA A 162 -35.82 -25.87 -9.63
C ALA A 162 -35.21 -24.50 -9.94
N ILE A 163 -35.06 -24.19 -11.22
CA ILE A 163 -34.38 -22.98 -11.70
C ILE A 163 -35.21 -22.40 -12.83
N TYR A 164 -35.89 -21.28 -12.59
CA TYR A 164 -36.81 -20.72 -13.57
C TYR A 164 -36.17 -19.56 -14.32
N ALA A 165 -36.27 -19.55 -15.65
CA ALA A 165 -35.83 -18.41 -16.45
C ALA A 165 -36.75 -17.20 -16.22
N VAL A 166 -36.15 -16.01 -16.13
CA VAL A 166 -36.85 -14.72 -16.09
C VAL A 166 -37.29 -14.36 -17.51
N SER A 167 -38.56 -14.03 -17.70
CA SER A 167 -39.13 -13.75 -19.03
C SER A 167 -38.68 -12.41 -19.62
N GLU A 168 -38.29 -11.44 -18.80
CA GLU A 168 -37.81 -10.17 -19.32
C GLU A 168 -36.45 -10.33 -20.02
N PRO A 169 -36.29 -9.80 -21.24
CA PRO A 169 -35.01 -9.86 -21.92
C PRO A 169 -33.96 -9.02 -21.17
N THR A 170 -32.72 -9.52 -21.17
CA THR A 170 -31.58 -8.78 -20.65
C THR A 170 -30.57 -8.50 -21.77
N TYR A 171 -29.85 -7.40 -21.62
CA TYR A 171 -28.83 -6.98 -22.58
C TYR A 171 -27.61 -6.51 -21.80
N GLN A 172 -26.46 -7.09 -22.10
CA GLN A 172 -25.17 -6.65 -21.60
C GLN A 172 -24.42 -5.97 -22.75
N GLY A 173 -23.95 -4.75 -22.49
CA GLY A 173 -23.22 -3.93 -23.46
C GLY A 173 -21.77 -4.37 -23.63
N GLU A 174 -20.98 -3.50 -24.26
CA GLU A 174 -19.53 -3.71 -24.37
C GLU A 174 -18.88 -3.53 -22.99
N PRO A 175 -17.85 -4.34 -22.66
CA PRO A 175 -17.07 -4.12 -21.45
C PRO A 175 -16.40 -2.75 -21.49
N SER A 176 -16.20 -2.14 -20.33
CA SER A 176 -15.55 -0.83 -20.21
C SER A 176 -14.11 -0.85 -20.69
N ILE A 177 -13.44 -2.01 -20.54
CA ILE A 177 -12.06 -2.27 -20.97
C ILE A 177 -12.04 -3.41 -21.98
N ARG A 178 -11.41 -3.17 -23.13
CA ARG A 178 -11.44 -4.09 -24.27
C ARG A 178 -10.70 -5.40 -24.02
N PHE A 179 -9.44 -5.32 -23.57
CA PHE A 179 -8.64 -6.46 -23.13
C PHE A 179 -8.38 -6.34 -21.63
N ARG A 180 -8.75 -7.37 -20.87
CA ARG A 180 -8.74 -7.36 -19.41
C ARG A 180 -8.31 -8.72 -18.90
N GLY A 181 -7.35 -8.74 -18.00
CA GLY A 181 -6.69 -9.99 -17.65
C GLY A 181 -5.62 -9.87 -16.59
N ILE A 182 -4.88 -10.96 -16.43
CA ILE A 182 -3.86 -11.09 -15.40
C ILE A 182 -2.48 -11.31 -16.00
N PHE A 183 -1.47 -11.03 -15.19
CA PHE A 183 -0.12 -11.51 -15.34
C PHE A 183 0.17 -12.46 -14.19
N ILE A 184 0.42 -13.73 -14.52
CA ILE A 184 1.00 -14.70 -13.60
C ILE A 184 2.50 -14.42 -13.57
N ASN A 185 2.98 -13.88 -12.46
CA ASN A 185 4.35 -13.46 -12.24
C ASN A 185 4.72 -13.80 -10.80
N ASP A 186 5.97 -13.56 -10.41
CA ASP A 186 6.39 -13.70 -9.03
C ASP A 186 6.12 -15.13 -8.48
N GLU A 187 5.99 -16.09 -9.39
CA GLU A 187 5.24 -17.34 -9.21
C GLU A 187 6.00 -18.42 -8.43
N ALA A 188 7.24 -18.14 -8.03
CA ALA A 188 8.06 -19.05 -7.26
C ALA A 188 8.33 -18.45 -5.86
N PRO A 189 8.24 -19.26 -4.78
CA PRO A 189 8.11 -20.72 -4.80
C PRO A 189 6.66 -21.27 -4.89
N ALA A 190 5.64 -20.46 -4.61
CA ALA A 190 4.29 -20.93 -4.33
C ALA A 190 3.56 -21.57 -5.53
N LEU A 191 3.14 -20.80 -6.53
CA LEU A 191 2.39 -21.32 -7.67
C LEU A 191 3.22 -22.31 -8.49
N THR A 192 4.53 -22.09 -8.60
CA THR A 192 5.47 -23.01 -9.27
C THR A 192 5.49 -24.36 -8.58
N GLY A 193 5.60 -24.39 -7.24
CA GLY A 193 5.54 -25.61 -6.46
C GLY A 193 4.22 -26.34 -6.65
N TRP A 194 3.11 -25.60 -6.53
CA TRP A 194 1.76 -26.14 -6.67
C TRP A 194 1.47 -26.70 -8.08
N ALA A 195 1.82 -25.95 -9.13
CA ALA A 195 1.61 -26.35 -10.52
C ALA A 195 2.40 -27.63 -10.86
N ARG A 196 3.61 -27.77 -10.31
CA ARG A 196 4.43 -28.96 -10.49
C ARG A 196 3.89 -30.17 -9.75
N ALA A 197 3.44 -30.00 -8.52
CA ALA A 197 2.84 -31.07 -7.73
C ALA A 197 1.54 -31.60 -8.36
N ASN A 198 0.70 -30.72 -8.92
CA ASN A 198 -0.64 -31.06 -9.39
C ASN A 198 -0.75 -31.35 -10.90
N PHE A 199 0.10 -30.73 -11.73
CA PHE A 199 -0.01 -30.78 -13.19
C PHE A 199 1.32 -31.10 -13.91
N GLY A 200 2.40 -31.35 -13.16
CA GLY A 200 3.74 -31.54 -13.71
C GLY A 200 4.43 -30.25 -14.17
N GLY A 201 3.82 -29.08 -13.96
CA GLY A 201 4.31 -27.76 -14.36
C GLY A 201 3.20 -26.92 -14.97
N TYR A 202 3.59 -25.89 -15.75
CA TYR A 202 2.67 -24.99 -16.45
C TYR A 202 2.12 -25.59 -17.75
N THR A 203 1.48 -26.76 -17.63
CA THR A 203 0.94 -27.54 -18.75
C THR A 203 -0.42 -27.04 -19.21
N SER A 204 -0.94 -27.60 -20.31
CA SER A 204 -2.29 -27.26 -20.80
C SER A 204 -3.38 -27.61 -19.80
N GLU A 205 -3.21 -28.64 -18.95
CA GLU A 205 -4.17 -28.95 -17.88
C GLU A 205 -4.21 -27.87 -16.79
N PHE A 206 -3.05 -27.31 -16.43
CA PHE A 206 -2.99 -26.14 -15.54
C PHE A 206 -3.70 -24.93 -16.19
N TYR A 207 -3.35 -24.62 -17.44
CA TYR A 207 -3.91 -23.46 -18.11
C TYR A 207 -5.40 -23.58 -18.43
N LYS A 208 -5.97 -24.78 -18.60
CA LYS A 208 -7.44 -24.95 -18.64
C LYS A 208 -8.11 -24.34 -17.41
N LYS A 209 -7.55 -24.56 -16.21
CA LYS A 209 -8.08 -24.00 -14.96
C LYS A 209 -7.94 -22.48 -14.91
N VAL A 210 -6.85 -21.94 -15.43
CA VAL A 210 -6.64 -20.48 -15.52
C VAL A 210 -7.62 -19.85 -16.53
N PHE A 211 -7.76 -20.43 -17.72
CA PHE A 211 -8.65 -19.90 -18.77
C PHE A 211 -10.12 -19.93 -18.34
N GLU A 212 -10.56 -21.01 -17.69
CA GLU A 212 -11.91 -21.08 -17.14
C GLU A 212 -12.14 -19.99 -16.08
N LEU A 213 -11.19 -19.80 -15.15
CA LEU A 213 -11.28 -18.73 -14.14
C LEU A 213 -11.41 -17.36 -14.81
N LEU A 214 -10.54 -17.05 -15.77
CA LEU A 214 -10.57 -15.78 -16.49
C LEU A 214 -11.92 -15.57 -17.15
N LEU A 215 -12.44 -16.54 -17.91
CA LEU A 215 -13.73 -16.38 -18.59
C LEU A 215 -14.91 -16.26 -17.61
N ARG A 216 -14.87 -16.95 -16.47
CA ARG A 216 -15.89 -16.82 -15.41
C ARG A 216 -15.85 -15.47 -14.70
N LEU A 217 -14.65 -14.89 -14.53
CA LEU A 217 -14.46 -13.50 -14.10
C LEU A 217 -14.75 -12.49 -15.22
N LYS A 218 -15.25 -12.97 -16.37
CA LYS A 218 -15.41 -12.22 -17.60
C LYS A 218 -14.10 -11.52 -17.89
N ALA A 219 -13.03 -12.22 -18.19
CA ALA A 219 -11.74 -11.71 -18.62
C ALA A 219 -11.33 -12.40 -19.94
N ASN A 220 -10.39 -11.81 -20.68
CA ASN A 220 -10.04 -12.28 -22.04
C ASN A 220 -8.55 -12.15 -22.40
N PHE A 221 -7.69 -11.76 -21.45
CA PHE A 221 -6.28 -11.47 -21.71
C PHE A 221 -5.38 -12.19 -20.69
N LEU A 222 -4.19 -12.62 -21.11
CA LEU A 222 -3.23 -13.28 -20.23
C LEU A 222 -1.78 -12.94 -20.61
N TRP A 223 -1.01 -12.56 -19.59
CA TRP A 223 0.44 -12.78 -19.55
C TRP A 223 0.73 -14.03 -18.71
N PRO A 224 1.23 -15.11 -19.31
CA PRO A 224 1.48 -16.38 -18.61
C PRO A 224 2.75 -16.33 -17.74
N ALA A 225 2.93 -17.35 -16.89
CA ALA A 225 4.13 -17.57 -16.08
C ALA A 225 5.37 -17.61 -16.97
N MET A 226 6.45 -16.96 -16.52
CA MET A 226 7.64 -16.69 -17.34
C MET A 226 8.95 -16.58 -16.54
N TRP A 227 8.93 -16.72 -15.22
CA TRP A 227 10.12 -16.51 -14.40
C TRP A 227 11.23 -17.49 -14.77
N PRO A 228 12.49 -17.02 -14.85
CA PRO A 228 13.63 -17.92 -14.86
C PRO A 228 13.72 -18.64 -13.52
N GLY A 229 14.07 -19.92 -13.52
CA GLY A 229 14.18 -20.64 -12.26
C GLY A 229 14.15 -22.15 -12.37
N TYR A 230 13.54 -22.78 -11.37
CA TYR A 230 13.54 -24.24 -11.23
C TYR A 230 12.27 -24.89 -11.84
N PRO A 231 12.41 -25.87 -12.74
CA PRO A 231 13.66 -26.40 -13.27
C PRO A 231 14.20 -25.46 -14.36
N ASN A 232 15.53 -25.33 -14.45
CA ASN A 232 16.15 -24.47 -15.46
C ASN A 232 15.67 -24.91 -16.87
N PRO A 233 15.22 -23.98 -17.74
CA PRO A 233 15.37 -22.52 -17.66
C PRO A 233 14.28 -21.74 -16.89
N GLY A 234 13.24 -22.40 -16.37
CA GLY A 234 12.07 -21.75 -15.75
C GLY A 234 10.79 -21.99 -16.53
N ALA A 235 9.78 -21.15 -16.33
CA ALA A 235 8.48 -21.27 -17.01
C ALA A 235 8.53 -20.72 -18.45
N SER A 236 7.93 -21.42 -19.40
CA SER A 236 7.81 -20.96 -20.79
C SER A 236 6.53 -21.50 -21.44
N PHE A 237 5.46 -20.73 -21.38
CA PHE A 237 4.13 -21.06 -21.91
C PHE A 237 4.14 -21.75 -23.29
N PHE A 238 4.96 -21.26 -24.23
CA PHE A 238 4.94 -21.76 -25.59
C PHE A 238 5.71 -23.07 -25.82
N THR A 239 6.61 -23.43 -24.89
CA THR A 239 7.50 -24.59 -25.04
C THR A 239 7.27 -25.66 -23.98
N ASP A 240 6.72 -25.29 -22.81
CA ASP A 240 6.39 -26.23 -21.73
C ASP A 240 5.31 -27.23 -22.15
N ASP A 241 4.33 -26.78 -22.94
CA ASP A 241 3.34 -27.63 -23.59
C ASP A 241 2.88 -27.00 -24.91
N ALA A 242 3.06 -27.72 -26.03
CA ALA A 242 2.68 -27.25 -27.36
C ALA A 242 1.17 -27.00 -27.53
N LEU A 243 0.33 -27.55 -26.64
CA LEU A 243 -1.12 -27.34 -26.66
C LEU A 243 -1.53 -26.01 -26.01
N ASN A 244 -0.70 -25.41 -25.15
CA ASN A 244 -1.01 -24.17 -24.44
C ASN A 244 -1.55 -23.06 -25.37
N PRO A 245 -0.89 -22.71 -26.50
CA PRO A 245 -1.35 -21.62 -27.36
C PRO A 245 -2.61 -21.98 -28.16
N LYS A 246 -2.82 -23.26 -28.48
CA LYS A 246 -4.03 -23.72 -29.17
C LYS A 246 -5.22 -23.68 -28.23
N LEU A 247 -5.01 -24.10 -26.98
CA LEU A 247 -6.05 -24.10 -25.96
C LEU A 247 -6.48 -22.68 -25.60
N ALA A 248 -5.56 -21.72 -25.53
CA ALA A 248 -5.90 -20.31 -25.32
C ALA A 248 -6.82 -19.79 -26.44
N GLU A 249 -6.52 -20.06 -27.71
CA GLU A 249 -7.39 -19.72 -28.85
C GLU A 249 -8.77 -20.38 -28.72
N ASP A 250 -8.80 -21.67 -28.37
CA ASP A 250 -10.04 -22.43 -28.22
C ASP A 250 -10.96 -21.84 -27.16
N TYR A 251 -10.40 -21.45 -26.01
CA TYR A 251 -11.13 -20.77 -24.94
C TYR A 251 -11.46 -19.30 -25.29
N GLY A 252 -10.72 -18.70 -26.21
CA GLY A 252 -10.85 -17.28 -26.56
C GLY A 252 -10.05 -16.34 -25.65
N ILE A 253 -8.92 -16.79 -25.11
CA ILE A 253 -7.98 -15.96 -24.35
C ILE A 253 -6.93 -15.38 -25.31
N ALA A 254 -6.86 -14.06 -25.38
CA ALA A 254 -5.82 -13.35 -26.10
C ALA A 254 -4.51 -13.44 -25.31
N VAL A 255 -3.52 -14.15 -25.86
CA VAL A 255 -2.21 -14.32 -25.21
C VAL A 255 -1.27 -13.20 -25.63
N SER A 256 -0.64 -12.60 -24.63
CA SER A 256 0.44 -11.64 -24.79
C SER A 256 1.61 -12.05 -23.89
N THR A 257 2.65 -11.24 -23.87
CA THR A 257 3.87 -11.49 -23.12
C THR A 257 4.27 -10.21 -22.39
N SER A 258 5.00 -10.35 -21.29
CA SER A 258 5.43 -9.20 -20.49
C SER A 258 6.24 -8.21 -21.33
N HIS A 259 6.39 -6.96 -20.85
CA HIS A 259 6.95 -5.86 -21.62
C HIS A 259 8.39 -6.05 -22.16
N HIS A 260 9.13 -7.04 -21.64
CA HIS A 260 10.50 -7.33 -22.06
C HIS A 260 10.61 -8.64 -22.86
N GLU A 261 9.47 -9.22 -23.25
CA GLU A 261 9.35 -10.48 -23.98
C GLU A 261 8.67 -10.25 -25.33
N PRO A 262 9.33 -9.59 -26.28
CA PRO A 262 8.68 -9.15 -27.50
C PRO A 262 8.39 -10.31 -28.47
N MET A 263 7.49 -10.05 -29.40
CA MET A 263 7.22 -10.91 -30.56
C MET A 263 6.71 -12.32 -30.22
N GLN A 264 5.95 -12.47 -29.13
CA GLN A 264 5.42 -13.76 -28.66
C GLN A 264 6.56 -14.76 -28.39
N ARG A 265 7.67 -14.28 -27.84
CA ARG A 265 8.81 -15.09 -27.43
C ARG A 265 9.22 -14.74 -26.00
N MET A 266 9.43 -15.79 -25.22
CA MET A 266 9.76 -15.64 -23.80
C MET A 266 11.25 -15.55 -23.56
N SER A 267 11.63 -14.92 -22.45
CA SER A 267 13.04 -14.78 -22.08
C SER A 267 13.71 -16.16 -21.93
N ASN A 268 13.02 -17.09 -21.29
CA ASN A 268 13.54 -18.45 -21.05
C ASN A 268 13.73 -19.26 -22.34
N GLU A 269 12.96 -19.00 -23.40
CA GLU A 269 13.19 -19.63 -24.72
C GLU A 269 14.55 -19.22 -25.31
N TRP A 270 14.98 -17.98 -25.10
CA TRP A 270 16.28 -17.51 -25.57
C TRP A 270 17.43 -18.14 -24.76
N PHE A 271 17.35 -18.05 -23.43
CA PHE A 271 18.44 -18.49 -22.55
C PHE A 271 18.55 -20.00 -22.38
N ALA A 272 17.58 -20.78 -22.87
CA ALA A 272 17.72 -22.23 -22.99
C ALA A 272 18.92 -22.62 -23.90
N ASP A 273 19.12 -21.87 -24.98
CA ASP A 273 20.11 -22.18 -26.03
C ASP A 273 21.23 -21.13 -26.16
N ASN A 274 21.19 -20.08 -25.35
CA ASN A 274 22.10 -18.94 -25.45
C ASN A 274 22.64 -18.53 -24.07
N PRO A 275 23.93 -18.17 -23.96
CA PRO A 275 24.51 -17.75 -22.68
C PRO A 275 24.06 -16.35 -22.26
N ASP A 276 24.22 -16.02 -20.99
CA ASP A 276 24.06 -14.66 -20.47
C ASP A 276 24.90 -13.64 -21.26
N GLY A 277 24.40 -12.41 -21.39
CA GLY A 277 24.98 -11.34 -22.20
C GLY A 277 24.69 -11.43 -23.70
N SER A 278 24.08 -12.53 -24.17
CA SER A 278 23.78 -12.71 -25.59
C SER A 278 22.52 -11.97 -26.07
N TRP A 279 21.64 -11.52 -25.17
CA TRP A 279 20.46 -10.74 -25.55
C TRP A 279 20.83 -9.28 -25.78
N ASN A 280 21.48 -9.03 -26.90
CA ASN A 280 22.04 -7.73 -27.25
C ASN A 280 21.84 -7.47 -28.74
N TRP A 281 21.02 -6.47 -29.07
CA TRP A 281 20.67 -6.14 -30.45
C TRP A 281 21.87 -5.75 -31.30
N LEU A 282 22.86 -5.03 -30.73
CA LEU A 282 24.01 -4.54 -31.48
C LEU A 282 24.98 -5.65 -31.90
N THR A 283 25.02 -6.74 -31.13
CA THR A 283 25.97 -7.84 -31.36
C THR A 283 25.34 -9.11 -31.90
N ASN A 284 24.03 -9.31 -31.71
CA ASN A 284 23.30 -10.52 -32.09
C ASN A 284 22.03 -10.25 -32.91
N LYS A 285 21.97 -9.13 -33.65
CA LYS A 285 20.79 -8.70 -34.42
C LYS A 285 20.19 -9.81 -35.29
N GLU A 286 20.99 -10.51 -36.06
CA GLU A 286 20.51 -11.54 -37.00
C GLU A 286 19.85 -12.71 -36.26
N LYS A 287 20.47 -13.16 -35.15
CA LYS A 287 19.96 -14.27 -34.35
C LYS A 287 18.67 -13.90 -33.62
N ILE A 288 18.60 -12.68 -33.07
CA ILE A 288 17.39 -12.16 -32.43
C ILE A 288 16.28 -11.95 -33.47
N THR A 289 16.60 -11.48 -34.67
CA THR A 289 15.63 -11.33 -35.77
C THR A 289 15.03 -12.68 -36.17
N ALA A 290 15.85 -13.72 -36.30
CA ALA A 290 15.38 -15.08 -36.57
C ALA A 290 14.48 -15.61 -35.42
N PHE A 291 14.88 -15.35 -34.17
CA PHE A 291 14.09 -15.69 -32.99
C PHE A 291 12.71 -15.01 -32.99
N PHE A 292 12.62 -13.74 -33.40
CA PHE A 292 11.34 -13.04 -33.57
C PHE A 292 10.49 -13.58 -34.71
N ASP A 293 11.11 -13.90 -35.86
CA ASP A 293 10.41 -14.47 -37.02
C ASP A 293 9.70 -15.79 -36.67
N GLU A 294 10.34 -16.65 -35.86
CA GLU A 294 9.72 -17.86 -35.32
C GLU A 294 8.48 -17.57 -34.48
N GLY A 295 8.55 -16.60 -33.57
CA GLY A 295 7.42 -16.20 -32.71
C GLY A 295 6.22 -15.69 -33.51
N VAL A 296 6.44 -14.83 -34.49
CA VAL A 296 5.36 -14.32 -35.38
C VAL A 296 4.75 -15.45 -36.21
N LYS A 297 5.57 -16.36 -36.75
CA LYS A 297 5.06 -17.53 -37.48
C LYS A 297 4.22 -18.43 -36.57
N ARG A 298 4.68 -18.67 -35.33
CA ARG A 298 3.96 -19.46 -34.32
C ARG A 298 2.62 -18.84 -33.96
N ALA A 299 2.53 -17.52 -33.82
CA ALA A 299 1.28 -16.85 -33.46
C ALA A 299 0.27 -16.70 -34.62
N LYS A 300 0.64 -17.01 -35.87
CA LYS A 300 -0.25 -16.87 -37.02
C LYS A 300 -1.54 -17.70 -36.87
N GLY A 301 -2.68 -17.02 -37.01
CA GLY A 301 -4.01 -17.65 -36.92
C GLY A 301 -4.50 -17.87 -35.48
N ARG A 302 -3.79 -17.33 -34.48
CA ARG A 302 -4.20 -17.30 -33.08
C ARG A 302 -4.44 -15.86 -32.65
N GLU A 303 -5.32 -15.66 -31.68
CA GLU A 303 -5.55 -14.36 -31.06
C GLU A 303 -4.39 -14.00 -30.13
N SER A 304 -3.44 -13.22 -30.67
CA SER A 304 -2.24 -12.76 -29.97
C SER A 304 -2.17 -11.24 -29.93
N TYR A 305 -1.65 -10.70 -28.82
CA TYR A 305 -1.29 -9.28 -28.69
C TYR A 305 0.23 -9.18 -28.60
N PHE A 306 0.85 -8.60 -29.62
CA PHE A 306 2.30 -8.59 -29.77
C PHE A 306 2.94 -7.49 -28.94
N THR A 307 3.79 -7.87 -27.99
CA THR A 307 4.71 -6.93 -27.35
C THR A 307 5.81 -6.54 -28.34
N LEU A 308 6.00 -5.23 -28.51
CA LEU A 308 7.05 -4.63 -29.33
C LEU A 308 8.16 -4.03 -28.47
N GLY A 309 9.25 -3.63 -29.13
CA GLY A 309 10.44 -3.10 -28.48
C GLY A 309 11.36 -4.21 -27.98
N MET A 310 12.39 -3.82 -27.24
CA MET A 310 13.34 -4.73 -26.60
C MET A 310 13.98 -3.99 -25.44
N ARG A 311 14.04 -4.63 -24.28
CA ARG A 311 14.81 -4.17 -23.11
C ARG A 311 15.99 -5.12 -22.87
N GLY A 312 16.82 -4.81 -21.88
CA GLY A 312 17.92 -5.68 -21.48
C GLY A 312 17.43 -7.00 -20.87
N GLU A 313 18.38 -7.86 -20.56
CA GLU A 313 18.16 -9.21 -20.02
C GLU A 313 17.36 -9.20 -18.73
N TYR A 314 16.38 -10.09 -18.59
CA TYR A 314 15.61 -10.31 -17.34
C TYR A 314 15.15 -8.99 -16.68
N ASP A 315 14.39 -8.18 -17.41
CA ASP A 315 13.85 -6.89 -16.97
C ASP A 315 14.90 -5.79 -16.65
N ARG A 316 16.16 -5.96 -17.11
CA ARG A 316 17.21 -4.96 -16.90
C ARG A 316 17.22 -3.88 -17.97
N LYS A 317 17.82 -2.73 -17.63
CA LYS A 317 18.13 -1.67 -18.58
C LYS A 317 19.12 -2.18 -19.65
N MET A 318 18.92 -1.73 -20.89
CA MET A 318 19.83 -2.06 -22.00
C MET A 318 21.19 -1.38 -21.81
N LYS A 319 22.29 -2.12 -22.06
CA LYS A 319 23.66 -1.58 -22.00
C LYS A 319 24.06 -0.95 -23.34
N THR A 320 23.73 0.32 -23.54
CA THR A 320 24.09 1.10 -24.75
C THR A 320 24.03 2.59 -24.46
N ASP A 321 24.82 3.37 -25.21
CA ASP A 321 24.86 4.84 -25.10
C ASP A 321 23.63 5.52 -25.72
N ASP A 322 22.96 4.86 -26.68
CA ASP A 322 21.71 5.33 -27.30
C ASP A 322 20.66 4.21 -27.37
N PRO A 323 19.93 3.95 -26.27
CA PRO A 323 18.92 2.89 -26.26
C PRO A 323 17.72 3.22 -27.17
N ALA A 324 17.38 4.50 -27.35
CA ALA A 324 16.26 4.91 -28.19
C ALA A 324 16.49 4.55 -29.66
N ALA A 325 17.72 4.75 -30.18
CA ALA A 325 18.06 4.32 -31.54
C ALA A 325 17.94 2.80 -31.71
N VAL A 326 18.36 2.02 -30.72
CA VAL A 326 18.21 0.55 -30.75
C VAL A 326 16.74 0.17 -30.78
N VAL A 327 15.91 0.72 -29.89
CA VAL A 327 14.47 0.40 -29.84
C VAL A 327 13.77 0.78 -31.15
N ARG A 328 14.12 1.91 -31.79
CA ARG A 328 13.58 2.28 -33.12
C ARG A 328 13.90 1.24 -34.19
N ASP A 329 15.15 0.77 -34.25
CA ASP A 329 15.57 -0.24 -35.24
C ASP A 329 14.95 -1.62 -34.96
N VAL A 330 14.79 -1.98 -33.69
CA VAL A 330 14.05 -3.17 -33.25
C VAL A 330 12.60 -3.11 -33.71
N ILE A 331 11.86 -2.04 -33.39
CA ILE A 331 10.44 -1.89 -33.76
C ILE A 331 10.28 -1.95 -35.28
N LYS A 332 11.15 -1.27 -36.04
CA LYS A 332 11.14 -1.34 -37.50
C LYS A 332 11.29 -2.77 -38.01
N THR A 333 12.21 -3.54 -37.43
CA THR A 333 12.45 -4.94 -37.81
C THR A 333 11.26 -5.82 -37.45
N GLN A 334 10.72 -5.67 -36.23
CA GLN A 334 9.54 -6.39 -35.76
C GLN A 334 8.32 -6.17 -36.66
N ARG A 335 8.05 -4.91 -37.02
CA ARG A 335 6.95 -4.51 -37.92
C ARG A 335 7.13 -5.11 -39.32
N ALA A 336 8.35 -5.16 -39.84
CA ALA A 336 8.66 -5.78 -41.12
C ALA A 336 8.36 -7.30 -41.11
N LEU A 337 8.69 -8.00 -40.03
CA LEU A 337 8.36 -9.42 -39.86
C LEU A 337 6.85 -9.65 -39.81
N ILE A 338 6.12 -8.83 -39.05
CA ILE A 338 4.65 -8.87 -39.00
C ILE A 338 4.06 -8.70 -40.40
N LYS A 339 4.51 -7.68 -41.15
CA LYS A 339 4.07 -7.44 -42.53
C LYS A 339 4.38 -8.61 -43.45
N GLN A 340 5.55 -9.24 -43.32
CA GLN A 340 5.92 -10.39 -44.14
C GLN A 340 4.97 -11.57 -43.93
N ILE A 341 4.53 -11.81 -42.68
CA ILE A 341 3.74 -13.00 -42.32
C ILE A 341 2.22 -12.75 -42.42
N HIS A 342 1.77 -11.55 -42.07
CA HIS A 342 0.36 -11.14 -41.99
C HIS A 342 -0.07 -10.16 -43.10
N GLY A 343 0.84 -9.74 -43.97
CA GLY A 343 0.57 -8.91 -45.16
C GLY A 343 0.59 -7.40 -44.92
N ARG A 344 0.32 -6.93 -43.68
CA ARG A 344 0.42 -5.51 -43.28
C ARG A 344 1.09 -5.38 -41.93
N GLU A 345 1.71 -4.24 -41.67
CA GLU A 345 2.38 -3.98 -40.39
C GLU A 345 1.39 -3.85 -39.23
N ASP A 346 0.19 -3.32 -39.47
CA ASP A 346 -0.89 -3.12 -38.50
C ASP A 346 -1.95 -4.26 -38.52
N ALA A 347 -1.58 -5.44 -39.05
CA ALA A 347 -2.51 -6.56 -39.22
C ALA A 347 -2.88 -7.27 -37.91
N VAL A 348 -2.08 -7.11 -36.86
CA VAL A 348 -2.26 -7.74 -35.54
C VAL A 348 -2.18 -6.70 -34.43
N PRO A 349 -2.89 -6.88 -33.30
CA PRO A 349 -2.77 -6.00 -32.15
C PRO A 349 -1.33 -5.98 -31.61
N GLN A 350 -0.84 -4.79 -31.30
CA GLN A 350 0.54 -4.54 -30.88
C GLN A 350 0.56 -3.57 -29.70
N LEU A 351 1.39 -3.85 -28.71
CA LEU A 351 1.61 -2.97 -27.56
C LEU A 351 3.09 -2.63 -27.42
N LEU A 352 3.37 -1.46 -26.88
CA LEU A 352 4.67 -1.07 -26.34
C LEU A 352 4.44 -0.58 -24.91
N ALA A 353 5.09 -1.22 -23.95
CA ALA A 353 5.03 -0.74 -22.57
C ALA A 353 6.00 0.42 -22.36
N LEU A 354 5.45 1.53 -21.88
CA LEU A 354 6.21 2.69 -21.45
C LEU A 354 6.60 2.46 -19.99
N TYR A 355 7.64 1.67 -19.78
CA TYR A 355 8.11 1.27 -18.47
C TYR A 355 9.53 1.76 -18.20
N LYS A 356 9.73 2.42 -17.05
CA LYS A 356 11.01 3.00 -16.62
C LYS A 356 11.67 3.84 -17.73
N GLU A 357 12.86 3.44 -18.20
CA GLU A 357 13.65 4.21 -19.15
C GLU A 357 13.00 4.36 -20.54
N VAL A 358 12.07 3.46 -20.91
CA VAL A 358 11.35 3.54 -22.19
C VAL A 358 10.33 4.67 -22.16
N GLN A 359 9.72 4.92 -20.99
CA GLN A 359 8.82 6.05 -20.81
C GLN A 359 9.58 7.37 -21.00
N GLU A 360 10.74 7.53 -20.36
CA GLU A 360 11.59 8.73 -20.49
C GLU A 360 11.92 9.03 -21.97
N GLN A 361 12.33 8.01 -22.73
CA GLN A 361 12.66 8.18 -24.16
C GLN A 361 11.48 8.61 -25.01
N TYR A 362 10.28 8.09 -24.71
CA TYR A 362 9.06 8.49 -25.39
C TYR A 362 8.72 9.96 -25.09
N GLU A 363 8.81 10.36 -23.82
CA GLU A 363 8.48 11.71 -23.36
C GLU A 363 9.42 12.80 -23.87
N GLU A 364 10.70 12.47 -24.03
CA GLU A 364 11.71 13.37 -24.60
C GLU A 364 11.60 13.50 -26.13
N GLY A 365 10.69 12.76 -26.76
CA GLY A 365 10.56 12.71 -28.22
C GLY A 365 11.67 11.92 -28.91
N ASN A 366 12.45 11.16 -28.15
CA ASN A 366 13.53 10.31 -28.66
C ASN A 366 13.01 8.98 -29.22
N LEU A 367 11.79 8.55 -28.87
CA LEU A 367 11.18 7.34 -29.38
C LEU A 367 9.83 7.64 -30.05
N ASP A 368 9.76 7.49 -31.37
CA ASP A 368 8.49 7.58 -32.13
C ASP A 368 7.77 6.22 -32.14
N VAL A 369 6.49 6.23 -31.77
CA VAL A 369 5.68 5.01 -31.62
C VAL A 369 4.52 5.05 -32.63
N PRO A 370 4.45 4.09 -33.59
CA PRO A 370 3.43 4.07 -34.63
C PRO A 370 2.00 4.18 -34.06
N ASP A 371 1.14 4.96 -34.71
CA ASP A 371 -0.17 5.36 -34.16
C ASP A 371 -1.11 4.19 -33.82
N ASP A 372 -0.99 3.06 -34.52
CA ASP A 372 -1.77 1.85 -34.30
C ASP A 372 -1.27 0.97 -33.13
N VAL A 373 -0.10 1.27 -32.56
CA VAL A 373 0.45 0.55 -31.40
C VAL A 373 -0.12 1.13 -30.11
N THR A 374 -0.64 0.24 -29.26
CA THR A 374 -1.16 0.57 -27.93
C THR A 374 -0.03 1.00 -27.00
N LEU A 375 -0.19 2.14 -26.35
CA LEU A 375 0.72 2.58 -25.29
C LEU A 375 0.26 1.96 -23.96
N LEU A 376 1.07 1.08 -23.40
CA LEU A 376 0.79 0.45 -22.11
C LEU A 376 1.55 1.20 -21.00
N PHE A 377 0.83 1.97 -20.18
CA PHE A 377 1.41 2.70 -19.06
C PHE A 377 1.50 1.80 -17.83
N ALA A 378 2.51 1.95 -16.99
CA ALA A 378 2.62 1.18 -15.76
C ALA A 378 2.32 2.04 -14.53
N ASP A 379 1.93 1.36 -13.45
CA ASP A 379 2.09 1.93 -12.11
C ASP A 379 3.56 1.92 -11.65
N ASP A 380 3.78 2.39 -10.44
CA ASP A 380 5.07 2.41 -9.76
C ASP A 380 5.45 1.05 -9.14
N ASN A 381 4.73 -0.01 -9.51
CA ASN A 381 4.73 -1.34 -8.90
C ASN A 381 4.10 -1.43 -7.50
N PHE A 382 3.51 -0.36 -6.97
CA PHE A 382 2.80 -0.34 -5.68
C PHE A 382 1.39 0.28 -5.83
N GLY A 383 0.83 0.22 -7.04
CA GLY A 383 -0.53 0.63 -7.32
C GLY A 383 -0.73 2.13 -7.51
N SER A 384 0.32 2.94 -7.72
CA SER A 384 0.22 4.35 -8.13
C SER A 384 0.57 4.52 -9.60
N ILE A 385 -0.39 4.88 -10.44
CA ILE A 385 -0.16 5.02 -11.89
C ILE A 385 0.83 6.16 -12.14
N ARG A 386 1.93 5.87 -12.86
CA ARG A 386 3.02 6.83 -13.09
C ARG A 386 2.64 7.92 -14.07
N ARG A 387 1.84 7.57 -15.08
CA ARG A 387 1.38 8.45 -16.16
C ARG A 387 0.16 7.86 -16.85
N LEU A 388 -0.65 8.71 -17.45
CA LEU A 388 -1.74 8.35 -18.35
C LEU A 388 -1.67 9.17 -19.65
N PRO A 389 -2.43 8.78 -20.70
CA PRO A 389 -2.46 9.52 -21.96
C PRO A 389 -2.85 11.00 -21.78
N SER A 390 -2.07 11.89 -22.39
CA SER A 390 -2.33 13.33 -22.43
C SER A 390 -2.41 13.89 -23.84
N GLY A 391 -3.08 15.04 -24.00
CA GLY A 391 -3.22 15.72 -25.30
C GLY A 391 -3.65 14.79 -26.44
N ALA A 392 -2.85 14.73 -27.51
CA ALA A 392 -3.09 13.92 -28.70
C ALA A 392 -2.99 12.40 -28.45
N GLU A 393 -2.28 11.96 -27.41
CA GLU A 393 -2.11 10.53 -27.09
C GLU A 393 -3.46 9.85 -26.82
N ARG A 394 -4.42 10.60 -26.28
CA ARG A 394 -5.78 10.12 -25.98
C ARG A 394 -6.58 9.68 -27.21
N HIS A 395 -6.15 10.10 -28.40
CA HIS A 395 -6.84 9.89 -29.67
C HIS A 395 -6.09 8.95 -30.62
N ARG A 396 -4.96 8.38 -30.19
CA ARG A 396 -4.19 7.42 -30.99
C ARG A 396 -5.04 6.23 -31.39
N LYS A 397 -4.88 5.73 -32.62
CA LYS A 397 -5.65 4.58 -33.14
C LYS A 397 -5.45 3.32 -32.30
N GLY A 398 -4.24 3.08 -31.81
CA GLY A 398 -3.92 1.95 -30.94
C GLY A 398 -4.45 2.06 -29.51
N GLY A 399 -4.95 3.24 -29.12
CA GLY A 399 -5.39 3.53 -27.76
C GLY A 399 -4.27 3.39 -26.72
N ALA A 400 -4.68 3.23 -25.47
CA ALA A 400 -3.77 3.06 -24.33
C ALA A 400 -4.33 2.07 -23.31
N GLY A 401 -3.45 1.53 -22.48
CA GLY A 401 -3.79 0.61 -21.40
C GLY A 401 -2.94 0.84 -20.16
N ILE A 402 -3.16 0.01 -19.13
CA ILE A 402 -2.37 -0.02 -17.91
C ILE A 402 -1.85 -1.42 -17.58
N TYR A 403 -0.66 -1.44 -16.99
CA TYR A 403 -0.11 -2.57 -16.23
C TYR A 403 -0.09 -2.18 -14.74
N TYR A 404 -0.80 -2.93 -13.90
CA TYR A 404 -1.04 -2.59 -12.49
C TYR A 404 -0.64 -3.76 -11.57
N HIS A 405 -0.12 -3.48 -10.38
CA HIS A 405 0.41 -4.51 -9.48
C HIS A 405 -0.50 -4.76 -8.26
N PHE A 406 -0.90 -6.01 -8.07
CA PHE A 406 -1.40 -6.55 -6.78
C PHE A 406 -0.36 -7.39 -6.05
N GLU A 407 0.75 -7.72 -6.71
CA GLU A 407 1.95 -8.34 -6.16
C GLU A 407 3.18 -7.75 -6.86
N TYR A 408 4.33 -7.72 -6.18
CA TYR A 408 5.56 -7.22 -6.80
C TYR A 408 6.84 -7.76 -6.15
N VAL A 409 7.83 -8.03 -7.00
CA VAL A 409 9.21 -8.31 -6.65
C VAL A 409 10.14 -7.18 -7.05
N GLY A 410 10.66 -6.46 -6.05
CA GLY A 410 11.62 -5.39 -6.28
C GLY A 410 11.60 -4.29 -5.22
N VAL A 411 12.19 -3.16 -5.58
CA VAL A 411 12.46 -2.04 -4.65
C VAL A 411 11.20 -1.23 -4.32
N PRO A 412 11.06 -0.69 -3.09
CA PRO A 412 12.03 -0.76 -2.00
C PRO A 412 12.04 -2.13 -1.31
N ARG A 413 10.90 -2.82 -1.29
CA ARG A 413 10.79 -4.17 -0.75
C ARG A 413 9.63 -4.91 -1.39
N SER A 414 9.89 -6.16 -1.76
CA SER A 414 8.88 -7.05 -2.35
C SER A 414 7.70 -7.26 -1.39
N TYR A 415 6.52 -7.51 -1.95
CA TYR A 415 5.34 -7.96 -1.21
C TYR A 415 4.70 -9.09 -2.01
N LYS A 416 4.71 -10.31 -1.47
CA LYS A 416 4.43 -11.55 -2.21
C LYS A 416 3.54 -12.54 -1.47
N TRP A 417 3.36 -12.37 -0.16
CA TRP A 417 2.82 -13.46 0.66
C TRP A 417 1.29 -13.56 0.60
N ILE A 418 0.58 -12.51 1.00
CA ILE A 418 -0.87 -12.44 1.02
C ILE A 418 -1.35 -11.06 0.55
N ASN A 419 -2.65 -10.91 0.30
CA ASN A 419 -3.22 -9.65 -0.14
C ASN A 419 -2.95 -8.50 0.85
N SER A 420 -2.17 -7.51 0.42
CA SER A 420 -1.86 -6.29 1.17
C SER A 420 -2.29 -5.00 0.44
N ASN A 421 -3.22 -5.12 -0.51
CA ASN A 421 -3.65 -4.02 -1.37
C ASN A 421 -4.80 -3.21 -0.75
N SER A 422 -4.86 -1.91 -1.08
CA SER A 422 -5.97 -1.02 -0.70
C SER A 422 -6.90 -0.80 -1.88
N LEU A 423 -8.13 -1.33 -1.80
CA LEU A 423 -9.11 -1.24 -2.87
C LEU A 423 -9.63 0.19 -3.07
N GLY A 424 -9.67 1.01 -2.04
CA GLY A 424 -10.00 2.44 -2.17
C GLY A 424 -9.02 3.20 -3.08
N LYS A 425 -7.72 2.92 -2.96
CA LYS A 425 -6.69 3.47 -3.85
C LYS A 425 -6.79 2.86 -5.25
N THR A 426 -6.95 1.54 -5.35
CA THR A 426 -7.11 0.85 -6.64
C THR A 426 -8.30 1.42 -7.43
N TRP A 427 -9.47 1.55 -6.80
CA TRP A 427 -10.63 2.19 -7.41
C TRP A 427 -10.29 3.57 -7.97
N HIS A 428 -9.67 4.44 -7.16
CA HIS A 428 -9.32 5.79 -7.59
C HIS A 428 -8.42 5.78 -8.83
N GLN A 429 -7.35 4.98 -8.82
CA GLN A 429 -6.39 4.91 -9.91
C GLN A 429 -7.02 4.33 -11.20
N LEU A 430 -7.86 3.29 -11.07
CA LEU A 430 -8.59 2.70 -12.21
C LEU A 430 -9.63 3.66 -12.80
N GLN A 431 -10.33 4.44 -11.97
CA GLN A 431 -11.23 5.50 -12.44
C GLN A 431 -10.47 6.56 -13.25
N GLU A 432 -9.29 6.97 -12.78
CA GLU A 432 -8.44 7.94 -13.49
C GLU A 432 -7.93 7.37 -14.82
N ALA A 433 -7.50 6.10 -14.85
CA ALA A 433 -7.10 5.41 -16.07
C ALA A 433 -8.20 5.40 -17.13
N HIS A 434 -9.42 5.00 -16.74
CA HIS A 434 -10.57 4.99 -17.64
C HIS A 434 -10.93 6.41 -18.11
N ARG A 435 -10.94 7.40 -17.20
CA ARG A 435 -11.25 8.81 -17.51
C ARG A 435 -10.25 9.41 -18.51
N ARG A 436 -8.99 9.01 -18.45
CA ARG A 436 -7.91 9.42 -19.37
C ARG A 436 -7.82 8.55 -20.65
N ASN A 437 -8.85 7.75 -20.92
CA ASN A 437 -8.99 6.92 -22.12
C ASN A 437 -7.98 5.76 -22.26
N ALA A 438 -7.41 5.29 -21.15
CA ALA A 438 -6.62 4.06 -21.12
C ALA A 438 -7.54 2.83 -21.02
N LYS A 439 -8.30 2.54 -22.09
CA LYS A 439 -9.38 1.53 -22.11
C LYS A 439 -9.07 0.29 -22.95
N GLN A 440 -7.88 0.23 -23.57
CA GLN A 440 -7.53 -0.83 -24.50
C GLN A 440 -7.10 -2.10 -23.77
N ILE A 441 -6.18 -2.01 -22.80
CA ILE A 441 -5.65 -3.16 -22.05
C ILE A 441 -5.56 -2.80 -20.57
N TRP A 442 -6.19 -3.57 -19.69
CA TRP A 442 -5.86 -3.59 -18.26
C TRP A 442 -5.31 -4.98 -17.91
N VAL A 443 -4.04 -5.05 -17.51
CA VAL A 443 -3.40 -6.29 -17.05
C VAL A 443 -2.90 -6.11 -15.62
N PHE A 444 -3.26 -7.05 -14.76
CA PHE A 444 -2.95 -7.02 -13.33
C PHE A 444 -1.91 -8.08 -12.99
N ASN A 445 -0.75 -7.71 -12.44
CA ASN A 445 0.14 -8.69 -11.79
C ASN A 445 -0.56 -9.19 -10.52
N VAL A 446 -0.89 -10.48 -10.52
CA VAL A 446 -1.60 -11.16 -9.40
C VAL A 446 -0.72 -12.19 -8.70
N GLY A 447 0.59 -12.18 -8.99
CA GLY A 447 1.51 -13.15 -8.43
C GLY A 447 1.09 -14.58 -8.72
N ASP A 448 0.86 -15.31 -7.63
CA ASP A 448 0.46 -16.70 -7.58
C ASP A 448 -1.06 -16.96 -7.84
N ILE A 449 -1.84 -15.93 -8.22
CA ILE A 449 -3.32 -15.92 -8.29
C ILE A 449 -3.98 -15.98 -6.89
N LYS A 450 -3.61 -16.96 -6.07
CA LYS A 450 -4.03 -17.04 -4.66
C LYS A 450 -2.99 -16.32 -3.78
N PRO A 451 -3.38 -15.59 -2.73
CA PRO A 451 -4.75 -15.31 -2.26
C PRO A 451 -5.26 -13.93 -2.70
N MET A 452 -5.34 -13.68 -4.02
CA MET A 452 -5.78 -12.40 -4.60
C MET A 452 -7.25 -12.41 -5.05
N GLU A 453 -8.08 -13.30 -4.51
CA GLU A 453 -9.45 -13.52 -5.01
C GLU A 453 -10.34 -12.28 -4.91
N VAL A 454 -10.29 -11.58 -3.78
CA VAL A 454 -11.05 -10.34 -3.53
C VAL A 454 -10.58 -9.17 -4.41
N PRO A 455 -9.29 -8.77 -4.41
CA PRO A 455 -8.83 -7.66 -5.26
C PRO A 455 -8.96 -7.96 -6.75
N LEU A 456 -8.77 -9.22 -7.18
CA LEU A 456 -8.95 -9.59 -8.58
C LEU A 456 -10.43 -9.52 -8.99
N THR A 457 -11.35 -10.00 -8.16
CA THR A 457 -12.79 -9.86 -8.41
C THR A 457 -13.17 -8.37 -8.51
N PHE A 458 -12.64 -7.53 -7.61
CA PHE A 458 -12.88 -6.08 -7.63
C PHE A 458 -12.42 -5.43 -8.95
N ALA A 459 -11.19 -5.73 -9.37
CA ALA A 459 -10.61 -5.19 -10.59
C ALA A 459 -11.35 -5.65 -11.86
N MET A 460 -11.74 -6.93 -11.93
CA MET A 460 -12.46 -7.47 -13.08
C MET A 460 -13.89 -6.93 -13.17
N THR A 461 -14.56 -6.73 -12.04
CA THR A 461 -15.88 -6.07 -11.98
C THR A 461 -15.82 -4.65 -12.52
N LEU A 462 -14.79 -3.86 -12.16
CA LEU A 462 -14.57 -2.52 -12.73
C LEU A 462 -14.16 -2.55 -14.21
N ALA A 463 -13.34 -3.51 -14.62
CA ALA A 463 -12.91 -3.64 -16.02
C ALA A 463 -14.09 -4.02 -16.94
N TRP A 464 -15.04 -4.79 -16.42
CA TRP A 464 -16.29 -5.12 -17.11
C TRP A 464 -17.23 -3.91 -17.16
N ASP A 465 -17.58 -3.33 -16.01
CA ASP A 465 -18.37 -2.10 -15.91
C ASP A 465 -17.72 -1.14 -14.91
N ILE A 466 -17.15 -0.06 -15.43
CA ILE A 466 -16.46 0.96 -14.64
C ILE A 466 -17.38 1.68 -13.64
N ASN A 467 -18.70 1.61 -13.84
CA ASN A 467 -19.68 2.24 -12.95
C ASN A 467 -20.30 1.26 -11.95
N SER A 468 -19.89 -0.01 -11.96
CA SER A 468 -20.43 -1.06 -11.08
C SER A 468 -20.16 -0.81 -9.59
N ILE A 469 -19.11 -0.06 -9.26
CA ILE A 469 -18.73 0.25 -7.88
C ILE A 469 -18.56 1.76 -7.72
N GLY A 470 -19.41 2.36 -6.88
CA GLY A 470 -19.32 3.77 -6.52
C GLY A 470 -18.30 4.05 -5.41
N ALA A 471 -17.80 5.28 -5.34
CA ALA A 471 -16.81 5.72 -4.34
C ALA A 471 -17.21 5.48 -2.86
N GLY A 472 -18.51 5.39 -2.58
CA GLY A 472 -19.06 5.12 -1.25
C GLY A 472 -19.86 3.81 -1.16
N ASP A 473 -19.76 2.94 -2.17
CA ASP A 473 -20.61 1.73 -2.29
C ASP A 473 -19.81 0.42 -2.18
N PHE A 474 -18.63 0.46 -1.56
CA PHE A 474 -17.78 -0.73 -1.39
C PHE A 474 -18.46 -1.80 -0.53
N ALA A 475 -19.23 -1.39 0.48
CA ALA A 475 -19.99 -2.33 1.31
C ALA A 475 -20.94 -3.20 0.47
N ASN A 476 -21.57 -2.62 -0.56
CA ASN A 476 -22.42 -3.36 -1.48
C ASN A 476 -21.63 -4.29 -2.38
N PHE A 477 -20.43 -3.90 -2.85
CA PHE A 477 -19.52 -4.80 -3.56
C PHE A 477 -19.16 -6.03 -2.71
N TYR A 478 -18.65 -5.83 -1.49
CA TYR A 478 -18.25 -6.94 -0.61
C TYR A 478 -19.44 -7.84 -0.27
N LYS A 479 -20.61 -7.25 -0.01
CA LYS A 479 -21.84 -7.99 0.25
C LYS A 479 -22.26 -8.81 -0.97
N THR A 480 -22.24 -8.22 -2.15
CA THR A 480 -22.60 -8.89 -3.41
C THR A 480 -21.66 -10.06 -3.71
N MET A 481 -20.35 -9.89 -3.49
CA MET A 481 -19.36 -10.97 -3.64
C MET A 481 -19.60 -12.08 -2.61
N ALA A 482 -19.86 -11.72 -1.35
CA ALA A 482 -20.11 -12.69 -0.28
C ALA A 482 -21.42 -13.45 -0.51
N GLU A 483 -22.47 -12.78 -1.01
CA GLU A 483 -23.73 -13.40 -1.41
C GLU A 483 -23.50 -14.35 -2.59
N THR A 484 -22.75 -13.95 -3.62
CA THR A 484 -22.40 -14.81 -4.76
C THR A 484 -21.67 -16.08 -4.29
N ASN A 485 -20.68 -15.95 -3.39
CA ASN A 485 -19.88 -17.09 -2.95
C ASN A 485 -20.56 -17.97 -1.89
N PHE A 486 -21.17 -17.38 -0.86
CA PHE A 486 -21.58 -18.11 0.34
C PHE A 486 -23.10 -18.11 0.60
N GLY A 487 -23.88 -17.39 -0.21
CA GLY A 487 -25.31 -17.21 0.01
C GLY A 487 -25.61 -16.11 1.03
N ASN A 488 -26.89 -15.97 1.41
CA ASN A 488 -27.36 -14.78 2.14
C ASN A 488 -27.10 -14.81 3.65
N ASP A 489 -26.96 -15.99 4.26
CA ASP A 489 -27.03 -16.13 5.73
C ASP A 489 -25.87 -15.44 6.46
N GLN A 490 -24.66 -15.49 5.88
CA GLN A 490 -23.43 -14.92 6.47
C GLN A 490 -22.83 -13.79 5.63
N SER A 491 -23.44 -13.42 4.50
CA SER A 491 -22.84 -12.50 3.52
C SER A 491 -22.49 -11.14 4.11
N GLN A 492 -23.38 -10.57 4.93
CA GLN A 492 -23.15 -9.28 5.57
C GLN A 492 -21.96 -9.32 6.56
N HIS A 493 -21.79 -10.44 7.27
CA HIS A 493 -20.69 -10.61 8.21
C HIS A 493 -19.36 -10.82 7.49
N ILE A 494 -19.34 -11.66 6.45
CA ILE A 494 -18.17 -11.87 5.60
C ILE A 494 -17.75 -10.57 4.91
N ALA A 495 -18.72 -9.83 4.36
CA ALA A 495 -18.47 -8.53 3.73
C ALA A 495 -17.85 -7.52 4.70
N SER A 496 -18.34 -7.48 5.94
CA SER A 496 -17.75 -6.64 6.99
C SER A 496 -16.32 -7.06 7.32
N VAL A 497 -16.01 -8.37 7.32
CA VAL A 497 -14.64 -8.85 7.54
C VAL A 497 -13.72 -8.43 6.41
N TRP A 498 -14.10 -8.62 5.15
CA TRP A 498 -13.29 -8.19 3.99
C TRP A 498 -13.07 -6.68 3.95
N GLN A 499 -14.11 -5.89 4.24
CA GLN A 499 -13.98 -4.44 4.29
C GLN A 499 -13.03 -4.00 5.43
N ARG A 500 -13.18 -4.56 6.63
CA ARG A 500 -12.29 -4.23 7.77
C ARG A 500 -10.85 -4.71 7.52
N TYR A 501 -10.67 -5.84 6.85
CA TYR A 501 -9.37 -6.34 6.40
C TYR A 501 -8.70 -5.33 5.46
N ASP A 502 -9.39 -4.88 4.41
CA ASP A 502 -8.88 -3.88 3.45
C ASP A 502 -8.44 -2.59 4.16
N ARG A 503 -9.24 -2.09 5.12
CA ARG A 503 -8.88 -0.90 5.92
C ARG A 503 -7.65 -1.09 6.83
N LEU A 504 -7.37 -2.32 7.29
CA LEU A 504 -6.20 -2.62 8.11
C LEU A 504 -4.96 -2.87 7.25
N ALA A 505 -5.09 -3.60 6.14
CA ALA A 505 -4.03 -3.82 5.17
C ALA A 505 -3.55 -2.50 4.53
N ALA A 506 -4.44 -1.51 4.40
CA ALA A 506 -4.10 -0.17 3.91
C ALA A 506 -3.18 0.64 4.85
N LEU A 507 -2.95 0.21 6.09
CA LEU A 507 -2.03 0.90 7.00
C LEU A 507 -0.57 0.73 6.56
N ARG A 508 -0.20 -0.51 6.24
CA ARG A 508 1.15 -0.91 5.80
C ARG A 508 1.12 -2.35 5.30
N ARG A 509 1.87 -2.65 4.24
CA ARG A 509 2.05 -4.02 3.74
C ARG A 509 2.82 -4.86 4.75
N HIS A 510 2.50 -6.15 4.88
CA HIS A 510 3.05 -7.05 5.89
C HIS A 510 4.58 -7.06 5.89
N GLU A 511 5.20 -7.32 4.73
CA GLU A 511 6.65 -7.39 4.60
C GLU A 511 7.34 -6.03 4.86
N HIS A 512 6.58 -4.93 4.94
CA HIS A 512 7.09 -3.59 5.26
C HIS A 512 6.91 -3.22 6.74
N ILE A 513 6.22 -4.05 7.53
CA ILE A 513 6.06 -3.86 8.98
C ILE A 513 7.28 -4.43 9.70
N GLU A 514 7.89 -3.59 10.52
CA GLU A 514 9.03 -3.88 11.38
C GLU A 514 8.60 -3.76 12.86
N PRO A 515 9.41 -4.25 13.82
CA PRO A 515 9.13 -4.09 15.25
C PRO A 515 9.02 -2.64 15.73
N THR A 516 9.49 -1.69 14.93
CA THR A 516 9.48 -0.24 15.21
C THR A 516 8.42 0.53 14.43
N THR A 517 7.64 -0.14 13.56
CA THR A 517 6.68 0.53 12.66
C THR A 517 5.54 1.21 13.39
N PHE A 518 4.92 0.52 14.35
CA PHE A 518 3.83 1.08 15.16
C PHE A 518 4.37 1.46 16.54
N SER A 519 4.05 2.67 17.00
CA SER A 519 4.57 3.17 18.27
C SER A 519 4.05 2.35 19.45
N LEU A 520 4.97 1.85 20.27
CA LEU A 520 4.66 1.14 21.52
C LEU A 520 4.33 2.10 22.66
N ILE A 521 4.76 3.37 22.56
CA ILE A 521 4.74 4.33 23.66
C ILE A 521 3.90 5.57 23.36
N HIS A 522 3.65 5.90 22.09
CA HIS A 522 2.83 7.06 21.73
C HIS A 522 1.43 6.64 21.27
N TYR A 523 0.42 7.34 21.80
CA TYR A 523 -0.98 7.28 21.35
C TYR A 523 -1.63 5.88 21.37
N ASN A 524 -1.04 4.90 22.07
CA ASN A 524 -1.45 3.49 22.07
C ASN A 524 -1.50 2.84 20.67
N GLU A 525 -0.73 3.35 19.71
CA GLU A 525 -0.86 2.96 18.30
C GLU A 525 -0.71 1.46 18.08
N ALA A 526 0.39 0.86 18.55
CA ALA A 526 0.65 -0.57 18.35
C ALA A 526 -0.41 -1.47 19.00
N GLU A 527 -0.90 -1.08 20.18
CA GLU A 527 -1.94 -1.82 20.91
C GLU A 527 -3.29 -1.71 20.18
N ASP A 528 -3.67 -0.52 19.71
CA ASP A 528 -4.90 -0.30 18.95
C ASP A 528 -4.89 -1.08 17.62
N VAL A 529 -3.76 -1.12 16.92
CA VAL A 529 -3.62 -1.88 15.67
C VAL A 529 -3.77 -3.38 15.93
N VAL A 530 -3.09 -3.94 16.93
CA VAL A 530 -3.21 -5.37 17.28
C VAL A 530 -4.64 -5.70 17.74
N ASN A 531 -5.25 -4.88 18.59
CA ASN A 531 -6.62 -5.10 19.07
C ASN A 531 -7.64 -5.08 17.92
N ARG A 532 -7.45 -4.24 16.91
CA ARG A 532 -8.31 -4.21 15.72
C ARG A 532 -8.20 -5.49 14.90
N TRP A 533 -6.98 -6.04 14.75
CA TRP A 533 -6.74 -7.34 14.13
C TRP A 533 -7.36 -8.48 14.94
N GLU A 534 -7.14 -8.53 16.25
CA GLU A 534 -7.72 -9.56 17.12
C GLU A 534 -9.26 -9.52 17.15
N SER A 535 -9.86 -8.31 17.17
CA SER A 535 -11.31 -8.15 17.02
C SER A 535 -11.83 -8.66 15.66
N LEU A 536 -11.06 -8.45 14.60
CA LEU A 536 -11.40 -8.97 13.28
C LEU A 536 -11.28 -10.49 13.24
N LEU A 537 -10.23 -11.06 13.85
CA LEU A 537 -10.03 -12.50 13.99
C LEU A 537 -11.19 -13.18 14.72
N GLN A 538 -11.63 -12.65 15.86
CA GLN A 538 -12.81 -13.16 16.56
C GLN A 538 -14.07 -13.17 15.67
N SER A 539 -14.20 -12.17 14.79
CA SER A 539 -15.32 -12.11 13.84
C SER A 539 -15.18 -13.20 12.76
N ALA A 540 -13.98 -13.39 12.23
CA ALA A 540 -13.69 -14.41 11.22
C ALA A 540 -13.82 -15.84 11.76
N GLU A 541 -13.33 -16.10 12.98
CA GLU A 541 -13.48 -17.39 13.67
C GLU A 541 -14.94 -17.72 13.93
N LYS A 542 -15.75 -16.72 14.31
CA LYS A 542 -17.20 -16.92 14.47
C LYS A 542 -17.86 -17.32 13.16
N ILE A 543 -17.50 -16.68 12.04
CA ILE A 543 -18.01 -17.04 10.71
C ILE A 543 -17.60 -18.47 10.37
N TYR A 544 -16.33 -18.83 10.53
CA TYR A 544 -15.82 -20.17 10.25
C TYR A 544 -16.50 -21.25 11.11
N ASN A 545 -16.68 -21.00 12.40
CA ASN A 545 -17.35 -21.94 13.32
C ASN A 545 -18.84 -22.11 13.02
N GLN A 546 -19.48 -21.13 12.37
CA GLN A 546 -20.88 -21.18 11.95
C GLN A 546 -21.05 -21.69 10.51
N ALA A 547 -19.95 -21.82 9.76
CA ALA A 547 -19.96 -22.32 8.39
C ALA A 547 -20.43 -23.77 8.33
N SER A 548 -21.17 -24.10 7.28
CA SER A 548 -21.44 -25.48 6.91
C SER A 548 -20.14 -26.19 6.52
N GLU A 549 -20.08 -27.53 6.71
CA GLU A 549 -18.84 -28.30 6.46
C GLU A 549 -18.33 -28.13 5.01
N ASP A 550 -19.23 -28.03 4.04
CA ASP A 550 -18.90 -27.81 2.63
C ASP A 550 -18.39 -26.38 2.34
N GLN A 551 -18.71 -25.39 3.18
CA GLN A 551 -18.20 -24.02 3.05
C GLN A 551 -16.92 -23.78 3.85
N LYS A 552 -16.56 -24.66 4.78
CA LYS A 552 -15.43 -24.43 5.69
C LYS A 552 -14.11 -24.23 4.97
N ALA A 553 -13.80 -25.01 3.93
CA ALA A 553 -12.58 -24.83 3.14
C ALA A 553 -12.53 -23.42 2.56
N ALA A 554 -13.51 -23.04 1.74
CA ALA A 554 -13.58 -21.72 1.12
C ALA A 554 -13.55 -20.54 2.11
N ILE A 555 -14.26 -20.65 3.24
CA ILE A 555 -14.26 -19.62 4.29
C ILE A 555 -12.91 -19.58 5.01
N PHE A 556 -12.25 -20.72 5.20
CA PHE A 556 -10.90 -20.75 5.75
C PHE A 556 -9.96 -19.96 4.85
N GLU A 557 -9.85 -20.30 3.58
CA GLU A 557 -8.86 -19.69 2.66
C GLU A 557 -9.13 -18.21 2.40
N THR A 558 -10.41 -17.81 2.25
CA THR A 558 -10.77 -16.45 1.78
C THR A 558 -11.19 -15.49 2.89
N VAL A 559 -11.44 -15.99 4.11
CA VAL A 559 -11.90 -15.16 5.24
C VAL A 559 -11.03 -15.36 6.48
N LEU A 560 -10.90 -16.58 6.99
CA LEU A 560 -10.22 -16.82 8.27
C LEU A 560 -8.70 -16.73 8.15
N HIS A 561 -8.10 -17.46 7.22
CA HIS A 561 -6.66 -17.51 7.00
C HIS A 561 -6.03 -16.13 6.83
N PRO A 562 -6.46 -15.26 5.88
CA PRO A 562 -5.82 -13.95 5.70
C PRO A 562 -5.90 -13.09 6.96
N VAL A 563 -7.01 -13.15 7.70
CA VAL A 563 -7.18 -12.41 8.97
C VAL A 563 -6.27 -12.98 10.07
N LYS A 564 -6.23 -14.31 10.22
CA LYS A 564 -5.43 -15.00 11.25
C LYS A 564 -3.94 -14.81 10.99
N ALA A 565 -3.49 -15.01 9.75
CA ALA A 565 -2.12 -14.77 9.31
C ALA A 565 -1.69 -13.31 9.55
N SER A 566 -2.51 -12.34 9.15
CA SER A 566 -2.23 -10.91 9.40
C SER A 566 -2.18 -10.55 10.89
N THR A 567 -3.03 -11.21 11.70
CA THR A 567 -3.05 -11.01 13.15
C THR A 567 -1.79 -11.58 13.79
N LEU A 568 -1.41 -12.81 13.47
CA LEU A 568 -0.18 -13.44 13.95
C LEU A 568 1.04 -12.61 13.54
N PHE A 569 1.10 -12.21 12.28
CA PHE A 569 2.20 -11.39 11.75
C PHE A 569 2.37 -10.07 12.48
N THR A 570 1.30 -9.28 12.55
CA THR A 570 1.34 -7.97 13.20
C THR A 570 1.62 -8.10 14.69
N LYS A 571 1.01 -9.10 15.36
CA LYS A 571 1.22 -9.35 16.78
C LYS A 571 2.66 -9.78 17.06
N LEU A 572 3.26 -10.62 16.23
CA LEU A 572 4.66 -11.02 16.36
C LEU A 572 5.58 -9.79 16.30
N GLN A 573 5.42 -8.94 15.29
CA GLN A 573 6.26 -7.74 15.12
C GLN A 573 6.14 -6.78 16.32
N VAL A 574 4.91 -6.51 16.78
CA VAL A 574 4.66 -5.67 17.96
C VAL A 574 5.21 -6.30 19.23
N THR A 575 5.07 -7.62 19.40
CA THR A 575 5.57 -8.38 20.56
C THR A 575 7.09 -8.40 20.58
N LEU A 576 7.75 -8.52 19.42
CA LEU A 576 9.19 -8.41 19.28
C LEU A 576 9.68 -7.00 19.63
N GLY A 577 8.99 -5.96 19.17
CA GLY A 577 9.27 -4.58 19.54
C GLY A 577 9.17 -4.38 21.06
N ARG A 578 8.09 -4.91 21.66
CA ARG A 578 7.87 -4.88 23.11
C ARG A 578 8.94 -5.66 23.88
N ASN A 579 9.32 -6.84 23.42
CA ASN A 579 10.43 -7.62 23.98
C ASN A 579 11.73 -6.79 24.01
N ARG A 580 12.09 -6.15 22.89
CA ARG A 580 13.30 -5.31 22.78
C ARG A 580 13.23 -4.12 23.74
N LEU A 581 12.12 -3.37 23.74
CA LEU A 581 11.93 -2.23 24.64
C LEU A 581 12.01 -2.66 26.12
N PHE A 582 11.30 -3.72 26.49
CA PHE A 582 11.22 -4.17 27.87
C PHE A 582 12.56 -4.74 28.35
N ALA A 583 13.29 -5.41 27.47
CA ALA A 583 14.65 -5.86 27.75
C ALA A 583 15.60 -4.67 27.94
N ARG A 584 15.51 -3.62 27.10
CA ARG A 584 16.25 -2.36 27.30
C ARG A 584 15.94 -1.76 28.68
N GLN A 585 14.69 -1.81 29.14
CA GLN A 585 14.26 -1.34 30.47
C GLN A 585 14.60 -2.32 31.62
N ARG A 586 15.15 -3.50 31.32
CA ARG A 586 15.45 -4.59 32.28
C ARG A 586 14.22 -5.15 33.01
N ARG A 587 13.05 -5.10 32.37
CA ARG A 587 11.80 -5.69 32.87
C ARG A 587 11.88 -7.21 32.82
N ASN A 588 11.49 -7.89 33.89
CA ASN A 588 11.40 -9.34 33.90
C ASN A 588 10.44 -9.88 32.83
N ALA A 589 9.37 -9.13 32.54
CA ALA A 589 8.37 -9.46 31.51
C ALA A 589 8.97 -9.61 30.09
N ALA A 590 10.16 -9.05 29.82
CA ALA A 590 10.84 -9.21 28.54
C ALA A 590 10.99 -10.70 28.16
N ASN A 591 11.30 -11.58 29.12
CA ASN A 591 11.46 -13.02 28.86
C ASN A 591 10.13 -13.75 28.60
N LYS A 592 8.99 -13.20 29.04
CA LYS A 592 7.66 -13.70 28.67
C LYS A 592 7.40 -13.37 27.21
N PHE A 593 7.59 -12.12 26.81
CA PHE A 593 7.45 -11.71 25.41
C PHE A 593 8.45 -12.40 24.48
N ALA A 594 9.65 -12.72 24.95
CA ALA A 594 10.61 -13.50 24.15
C ALA A 594 10.07 -14.90 23.79
N ARG A 595 9.37 -15.55 24.72
CA ARG A 595 8.71 -16.84 24.49
C ARG A 595 7.48 -16.68 23.61
N GLU A 596 6.66 -15.68 23.88
CA GLU A 596 5.47 -15.38 23.06
C GLU A 596 5.85 -15.10 21.59
N VAL A 597 6.97 -14.44 21.32
CA VAL A 597 7.48 -14.27 19.94
C VAL A 597 7.78 -15.62 19.28
N LEU A 598 8.37 -16.58 20.02
CA LEU A 598 8.64 -17.92 19.49
C LEU A 598 7.33 -18.69 19.25
N ASP A 599 6.40 -18.64 20.21
CA ASP A 599 5.09 -19.29 20.08
C ASP A 599 4.29 -18.72 18.90
N LEU A 600 4.33 -17.39 18.68
CA LEU A 600 3.70 -16.74 17.54
C LEU A 600 4.37 -17.11 16.20
N PHE A 601 5.69 -17.28 16.20
CA PHE A 601 6.44 -17.68 15.01
C PHE A 601 6.11 -19.11 14.59
N ASP A 602 6.03 -20.03 15.56
CA ASP A 602 5.60 -21.41 15.31
C ASP A 602 4.12 -21.45 14.87
N ALA A 603 3.25 -20.66 15.52
CA ALA A 603 1.83 -20.60 15.16
C ALA A 603 1.55 -20.07 13.74
N ASP A 604 2.42 -19.18 13.23
CA ASP A 604 2.34 -18.71 11.84
C ASP A 604 2.67 -19.84 10.86
N TYR A 605 3.73 -20.61 11.12
CA TYR A 605 4.08 -21.77 10.29
C TYR A 605 3.03 -22.88 10.38
N ASP A 606 2.50 -23.17 11.57
CA ASP A 606 1.40 -24.12 11.78
C ASP A 606 0.16 -23.74 10.93
N LEU A 607 -0.11 -22.43 10.79
CA LEU A 607 -1.21 -21.93 9.96
C LEU A 607 -0.97 -22.17 8.46
N ALA A 608 0.27 -22.03 7.99
CA ALA A 608 0.63 -22.37 6.61
C ALA A 608 0.46 -23.87 6.36
N GLU A 609 0.86 -24.73 7.31
CA GLU A 609 0.64 -26.18 7.22
C GLU A 609 -0.86 -26.54 7.23
N GLU A 610 -1.67 -25.85 8.04
CA GLU A 610 -3.13 -25.99 8.05
C GLU A 610 -3.74 -25.68 6.67
N PHE A 611 -3.26 -24.61 6.01
CA PHE A 611 -3.67 -24.24 4.65
C PHE A 611 -3.26 -25.30 3.63
N HIS A 612 -2.02 -25.78 3.68
CA HIS A 612 -1.52 -26.82 2.78
C HIS A 612 -2.27 -28.14 2.93
N ALA A 613 -2.72 -28.49 4.13
CA ALA A 613 -3.44 -29.73 4.41
C ALA A 613 -4.90 -29.74 3.90
N LEU A 614 -5.46 -28.58 3.53
CA LEU A 614 -6.85 -28.47 3.10
C LEU A 614 -7.20 -29.45 1.97
N LEU A 615 -8.35 -30.09 2.12
CA LEU A 615 -8.96 -30.98 1.11
C LEU A 615 -8.00 -32.07 0.62
N GLY A 616 -7.17 -32.60 1.52
CA GLY A 616 -6.22 -33.67 1.20
C GLY A 616 -4.98 -33.19 0.45
N GLY A 617 -4.55 -31.95 0.70
CA GLY A 617 -3.35 -31.39 0.07
C GLY A 617 -3.61 -30.58 -1.20
N LYS A 618 -4.87 -30.20 -1.48
CA LYS A 618 -5.23 -29.53 -2.74
C LYS A 618 -4.41 -28.26 -2.97
N TRP A 619 -4.11 -27.52 -1.91
CA TRP A 619 -3.39 -26.25 -1.95
C TRP A 619 -1.98 -26.31 -1.33
N ASP A 620 -1.39 -27.50 -1.26
CA ASP A 620 0.00 -27.64 -0.83
C ASP A 620 0.93 -26.71 -1.64
N GLN A 621 1.97 -26.18 -1.02
CA GLN A 621 2.91 -25.18 -1.55
C GLN A 621 2.38 -23.73 -1.70
N ILE A 622 1.07 -23.47 -1.75
CA ILE A 622 0.57 -22.10 -2.06
C ILE A 622 0.97 -21.06 -0.99
N MET A 623 1.07 -21.45 0.28
CA MET A 623 1.53 -20.58 1.37
C MET A 623 3.02 -20.74 1.73
N CYS A 624 3.89 -21.14 0.79
CA CYS A 624 5.34 -21.32 1.08
C CYS A 624 6.21 -20.05 0.89
N GLN A 625 5.59 -18.92 0.55
CA GLN A 625 6.29 -17.64 0.44
C GLN A 625 6.74 -17.14 1.82
N THR A 626 8.05 -16.99 1.98
CA THR A 626 8.66 -16.42 3.19
C THR A 626 8.33 -14.94 3.32
N HIS A 627 8.12 -14.48 4.53
CA HIS A 627 7.64 -13.13 4.84
C HIS A 627 8.25 -12.52 6.11
N TYR A 628 9.10 -13.24 6.85
CA TYR A 628 9.91 -12.74 7.95
C TYR A 628 11.41 -12.74 7.62
N GLY A 629 12.13 -11.75 8.15
CA GLY A 629 13.58 -11.66 8.00
C GLY A 629 14.05 -10.87 6.78
N TYR A 630 13.18 -10.01 6.25
CA TYR A 630 13.62 -8.95 5.34
C TYR A 630 14.59 -8.02 6.07
N GLU A 631 15.74 -7.74 5.47
CA GLU A 631 16.71 -6.76 5.96
C GLU A 631 16.65 -5.48 5.10
N GLU A 632 17.75 -4.73 4.98
CA GLU A 632 17.91 -3.57 4.08
C GLU A 632 18.05 -4.01 2.61
N THR A 633 17.20 -4.94 2.18
CA THR A 633 17.16 -5.48 0.84
C THR A 633 15.72 -5.64 0.38
N TRP A 634 15.54 -5.60 -0.94
CA TRP A 634 14.24 -5.86 -1.54
C TRP A 634 13.93 -7.35 -1.68
N HIS A 635 14.97 -8.19 -1.68
CA HIS A 635 14.86 -9.63 -1.88
C HIS A 635 14.14 -10.29 -0.71
N ALA A 636 13.19 -11.18 -1.04
CA ALA A 636 12.65 -12.11 -0.05
C ALA A 636 13.77 -13.01 0.49
N PRO A 637 13.75 -13.35 1.79
CA PRO A 637 14.63 -14.38 2.32
C PRO A 637 14.28 -15.76 1.72
N TYR A 638 15.18 -16.74 1.82
CA TYR A 638 14.87 -18.11 1.38
C TYR A 638 14.20 -18.96 2.48
N ARG A 639 14.19 -18.44 3.71
CA ARG A 639 13.54 -19.04 4.88
C ARG A 639 13.22 -17.96 5.90
N ASP A 640 12.07 -18.07 6.55
CA ASP A 640 11.67 -17.15 7.60
C ASP A 640 12.65 -17.17 8.78
N MET A 641 12.93 -15.97 9.31
CA MET A 641 13.74 -15.80 10.52
C MET A 641 13.25 -14.63 11.36
N ILE A 642 13.34 -14.79 12.68
CA ILE A 642 13.25 -13.70 13.64
C ILE A 642 14.65 -13.34 14.15
N SER A 643 14.93 -12.04 14.30
CA SER A 643 16.23 -11.54 14.80
C SER A 643 16.03 -10.61 16.00
N GLY A 644 17.09 -10.35 16.76
CA GLY A 644 17.07 -9.37 17.85
C GLY A 644 16.16 -9.73 19.03
N LEU A 645 15.97 -11.01 19.32
CA LEU A 645 15.25 -11.50 20.50
C LEU A 645 16.10 -11.26 21.77
N CYS A 646 15.50 -10.66 22.80
CA CYS A 646 16.21 -10.22 24.00
C CYS A 646 15.76 -10.97 25.26
N TYR A 647 16.72 -11.25 26.17
CA TYR A 647 16.48 -11.85 27.48
C TYR A 647 17.17 -11.06 28.60
N VAL A 648 16.59 -11.08 29.80
CA VAL A 648 17.13 -10.51 31.03
C VAL A 648 17.38 -11.60 32.10
N GLN A 649 18.39 -11.40 32.97
CA GLN A 649 18.70 -12.34 34.05
C GLN A 649 17.74 -12.14 35.25
N ARG A 650 16.70 -12.96 35.33
CA ARG A 650 15.65 -12.85 36.37
C ARG A 650 16.08 -13.25 37.78
N ARG A 651 17.19 -14.01 37.91
CA ARG A 651 17.76 -14.39 39.22
C ARG A 651 18.71 -13.35 39.80
N GLN A 652 19.13 -12.39 38.99
CA GLN A 652 20.04 -11.34 39.41
C GLN A 652 19.22 -10.22 40.05
N ARG A 653 19.59 -9.85 41.28
CA ARG A 653 19.04 -8.65 41.91
C ARG A 653 19.53 -7.42 41.15
N SER A 654 18.65 -6.44 40.99
CA SER A 654 19.04 -5.08 40.60
C SER A 654 20.05 -4.48 41.60
N ASN A 655 20.75 -3.42 41.19
CA ASN A 655 21.65 -2.67 42.08
C ASN A 655 20.85 -2.18 43.30
N PRO A 656 21.30 -2.44 44.55
CA PRO A 656 20.58 -2.01 45.75
C PRO A 656 20.22 -0.52 45.81
N VAL A 657 21.01 0.34 45.16
CA VAL A 657 20.74 1.79 45.08
C VAL A 657 19.53 2.10 44.22
N MET A 658 19.23 1.27 43.21
CA MET A 658 18.17 1.49 42.21
C MET A 658 16.84 0.80 42.56
N GLY A 659 16.81 -0.04 43.60
CA GLY A 659 15.61 -0.82 43.95
C GLY A 659 15.29 -1.96 42.96
N GLN A 660 14.23 -2.72 43.27
CA GLN A 660 13.72 -3.81 42.41
C GLN A 660 12.44 -3.39 41.67
N MET A 661 11.76 -2.35 42.12
CA MET A 661 10.67 -1.70 41.38
C MET A 661 11.24 -0.80 40.27
N GLY A 662 10.60 -0.78 39.10
CA GLY A 662 10.83 0.25 38.09
C GLY A 662 9.51 0.83 37.61
N ILE A 663 9.56 2.03 37.03
CA ILE A 663 8.41 2.72 36.46
C ILE A 663 8.71 3.04 34.98
N ALA A 664 7.67 3.08 34.17
CA ALA A 664 7.69 3.57 32.80
C ALA A 664 6.40 4.35 32.56
N VAL A 665 6.49 5.44 31.80
CA VAL A 665 5.34 6.30 31.50
C VAL A 665 5.00 6.23 30.01
N GLU A 666 3.72 6.45 29.69
CA GLU A 666 3.30 6.66 28.31
C GLU A 666 4.11 7.78 27.64
N GLY A 667 4.61 7.53 26.44
CA GLY A 667 5.30 8.49 25.59
C GLY A 667 6.80 8.62 25.82
N HIS A 668 7.42 7.82 26.71
CA HIS A 668 8.86 7.90 26.96
C HIS A 668 9.47 6.53 27.30
N GLU A 669 10.61 6.16 26.70
CA GLU A 669 11.30 4.89 27.04
C GLU A 669 12.03 4.93 28.40
N GLY A 670 12.23 6.15 28.89
CA GLY A 670 13.04 6.57 30.03
C GLY A 670 14.37 7.15 29.56
N VAL A 671 15.00 8.03 30.36
CA VAL A 671 16.16 8.82 29.91
C VAL A 671 17.40 7.95 29.70
N ARG A 672 17.51 6.85 30.46
CA ARG A 672 18.63 5.90 30.41
C ARG A 672 18.11 4.48 30.64
N PRO A 673 17.35 3.92 29.68
CA PRO A 673 16.61 2.67 29.88
C PRO A 673 17.54 1.54 30.30
N GLY A 674 17.18 0.91 31.43
CA GLY A 674 17.90 -0.24 32.01
C GLY A 674 19.30 0.00 32.56
N ARG A 675 19.89 1.19 32.37
CA ARG A 675 21.16 1.58 33.01
C ARG A 675 20.93 2.28 34.33
N THR A 676 20.00 3.24 34.34
CA THR A 676 19.66 4.02 35.52
C THR A 676 18.18 4.39 35.54
N ASN A 677 17.31 3.70 34.79
CA ASN A 677 15.97 4.22 34.54
C ASN A 677 15.24 4.45 35.85
N GLU A 678 15.07 5.75 36.06
CA GLU A 678 14.41 6.52 37.10
C GLU A 678 14.95 6.22 38.49
N GLU A 679 15.68 7.19 39.05
CA GLU A 679 16.23 7.10 40.40
C GLU A 679 15.06 6.98 41.38
N SER A 680 14.61 5.75 41.65
CA SER A 680 14.46 5.36 43.03
C SER A 680 15.87 5.13 43.55
N ASP A 681 16.56 6.22 43.89
CA ASP A 681 17.27 6.15 45.16
C ASP A 681 16.19 5.68 46.13
N ARG A 682 16.40 4.56 46.84
CA ARG A 682 15.43 4.11 47.86
C ARG A 682 15.02 5.25 48.82
N THR A 683 15.81 6.34 48.87
CA THR A 683 15.55 7.54 49.63
C THR A 683 14.97 8.74 48.84
N HIS A 684 15.00 8.80 47.50
CA HIS A 684 14.53 9.95 46.70
C HIS A 684 13.97 9.56 45.32
N PRO A 685 12.96 10.29 44.80
CA PRO A 685 12.44 10.11 43.44
C PRO A 685 13.35 10.77 42.38
N SER A 686 13.07 10.50 41.10
CA SER A 686 13.78 11.03 39.95
C SER A 686 13.87 12.56 39.94
N ARG A 687 15.05 13.10 39.57
CA ARG A 687 15.36 14.53 39.60
C ARG A 687 16.13 14.98 38.36
N ARG A 688 16.16 16.29 38.13
CA ARG A 688 16.98 16.96 37.11
C ARG A 688 16.71 16.39 35.70
N ASP A 689 17.73 15.85 35.06
CA ASP A 689 17.69 15.29 33.71
C ASP A 689 16.87 13.99 33.62
N LEU A 690 16.49 13.36 34.73
CA LEU A 690 15.69 12.13 34.75
C LEU A 690 14.18 12.37 34.78
N VAL A 691 13.72 13.54 35.22
CA VAL A 691 12.29 13.91 35.30
C VAL A 691 11.54 13.68 33.98
N PRO A 692 12.09 13.98 32.80
CA PRO A 692 11.41 13.68 31.53
C PRO A 692 10.99 12.21 31.37
N GLY A 693 11.79 11.27 31.92
CA GLY A 693 11.47 9.84 31.93
C GLY A 693 10.24 9.48 32.77
N MET A 694 9.97 10.26 33.82
CA MET A 694 8.80 10.11 34.68
C MET A 694 7.61 10.99 34.26
N THR A 695 7.72 11.76 33.17
CA THR A 695 6.70 12.76 32.84
C THR A 695 5.75 12.25 31.77
N LEU A 696 4.47 12.12 32.15
CA LEU A 696 3.40 11.82 31.21
C LEU A 696 3.16 12.98 30.25
N GLY A 697 2.60 12.65 29.08
CA GLY A 697 2.00 13.63 28.20
C GLY A 697 0.94 14.46 28.93
N LYS A 698 0.88 15.76 28.60
CA LYS A 698 -0.06 16.69 29.23
C LYS A 698 -1.50 16.15 29.15
N MET A 699 -2.29 16.36 30.19
CA MET A 699 -3.73 16.12 30.17
C MET A 699 -4.49 17.44 30.10
N SER A 700 -5.51 17.49 29.25
CA SER A 700 -6.42 18.62 29.11
C SER A 700 -7.85 18.16 28.83
N ARG A 701 -8.83 19.07 28.96
CA ARG A 701 -10.25 18.81 28.64
C ARG A 701 -10.47 18.32 27.20
N TYR A 702 -9.56 18.67 26.31
CA TYR A 702 -9.63 18.38 24.87
C TYR A 702 -8.64 17.30 24.44
N GLY A 703 -7.84 16.80 25.38
CA GLY A 703 -6.83 15.78 25.15
C GLY A 703 -7.35 14.36 25.34
N PRO A 704 -6.43 13.39 25.45
CA PRO A 704 -6.83 12.01 25.66
C PRO A 704 -7.55 11.85 27.00
N GLY A 705 -8.63 11.06 26.99
CA GLY A 705 -9.47 10.84 28.18
C GLY A 705 -8.77 10.09 29.31
N ARG A 706 -7.65 9.43 29.01
CA ARG A 706 -6.80 8.71 29.96
C ARG A 706 -5.34 8.74 29.52
N ARG A 707 -4.45 8.63 30.51
CA ARG A 707 -3.02 8.34 30.34
C ARG A 707 -2.65 7.09 31.11
N TRP A 708 -1.46 6.54 30.93
CA TRP A 708 -1.02 5.41 31.75
C TRP A 708 0.46 5.46 32.10
N PHE A 709 0.80 4.84 33.22
CA PHE A 709 2.15 4.44 33.57
C PHE A 709 2.14 2.97 34.01
N GLU A 710 3.29 2.32 33.95
CA GLU A 710 3.48 0.93 34.33
C GLU A 710 4.48 0.82 35.46
N ILE A 711 4.18 -0.02 36.45
CA ILE A 711 5.10 -0.42 37.51
C ILE A 711 5.54 -1.85 37.22
N TYR A 712 6.85 -2.12 37.20
CA TYR A 712 7.39 -3.40 36.76
C TYR A 712 8.48 -3.96 37.68
N SER A 713 8.68 -5.27 37.58
CA SER A 713 9.68 -6.02 38.34
C SER A 713 11.05 -6.02 37.67
N ARG A 714 12.11 -5.76 38.46
CA ARG A 714 13.51 -5.97 38.11
C ARG A 714 14.16 -6.91 39.13
N GLY A 715 14.43 -8.14 38.73
CA GLY A 715 15.07 -9.13 39.60
C GLY A 715 14.08 -10.04 40.35
N PRO A 716 14.54 -10.82 41.34
CA PRO A 716 13.81 -11.97 41.86
C PRO A 716 12.90 -11.68 43.07
N GLN A 717 12.72 -10.41 43.45
CA GLN A 717 12.00 -10.05 44.67
C GLN A 717 10.56 -9.63 44.36
N VAL A 718 9.60 -10.15 45.14
CA VAL A 718 8.21 -9.66 45.14
C VAL A 718 8.19 -8.26 45.77
N THR A 719 7.53 -7.31 45.10
CA THR A 719 7.46 -5.91 45.52
C THR A 719 6.02 -5.49 45.72
N HIS A 720 5.67 -4.97 46.90
CA HIS A 720 4.33 -4.49 47.24
C HIS A 720 4.28 -2.98 47.14
N TRP A 721 3.46 -2.44 46.26
CA TRP A 721 3.43 -1.01 45.96
C TRP A 721 2.10 -0.36 46.32
N LYS A 722 2.14 0.95 46.59
CA LYS A 722 0.99 1.84 46.80
C LYS A 722 1.21 3.13 46.03
N ALA A 723 0.15 3.62 45.40
CA ALA A 723 0.12 4.89 44.68
C ALA A 723 -0.81 5.89 45.40
N ALA A 724 -0.44 7.17 45.40
CA ALA A 724 -1.22 8.25 45.98
C ALA A 724 -1.28 9.45 45.05
N VAL A 725 -2.43 10.11 45.00
CA VAL A 725 -2.66 11.33 44.21
C VAL A 725 -3.03 12.48 45.13
N PRO A 726 -2.58 13.72 44.86
CA PRO A 726 -2.82 14.86 45.74
C PRO A 726 -4.20 15.48 45.54
N HIS A 727 -4.91 15.13 44.46
CA HIS A 727 -6.23 15.68 44.13
C HIS A 727 -7.27 14.56 43.97
N ALA A 728 -8.43 14.74 44.60
CA ALA A 728 -9.51 13.75 44.55
C ALA A 728 -10.13 13.57 43.16
N TRP A 729 -9.99 14.57 42.28
CA TRP A 729 -10.48 14.54 40.89
C TRP A 729 -9.52 13.80 39.93
N ILE A 730 -8.34 13.39 40.39
CA ILE A 730 -7.46 12.46 39.68
C ILE A 730 -7.79 11.04 40.15
N LYS A 731 -8.07 10.13 39.22
CA LYS A 731 -8.41 8.74 39.51
C LYS A 731 -7.38 7.80 38.89
N LEU A 732 -6.92 6.85 39.69
CA LEU A 732 -6.09 5.75 39.23
C LEU A 732 -6.95 4.48 39.09
N SER A 733 -6.68 3.65 38.08
CA SER A 733 -7.34 2.35 37.94
C SER A 733 -7.01 1.38 39.08
N SER A 734 -5.83 1.54 39.71
CA SER A 734 -5.43 0.86 40.93
C SER A 734 -4.53 1.74 41.79
N TYR A 735 -4.66 1.62 43.11
CA TYR A 735 -3.91 2.38 44.11
C TYR A 735 -2.91 1.53 44.88
N SER A 736 -2.90 0.22 44.69
CA SER A 736 -1.94 -0.69 45.34
C SER A 736 -1.91 -2.04 44.65
N GLY A 737 -0.80 -2.76 44.78
CA GLY A 737 -0.68 -4.11 44.24
C GLY A 737 0.60 -4.80 44.70
N ALA A 738 0.82 -6.00 44.17
CA ALA A 738 2.06 -6.75 44.34
C ALA A 738 2.59 -7.13 42.95
N LEU A 739 3.88 -6.93 42.74
CA LEU A 739 4.60 -7.34 41.54
C LEU A 739 5.29 -8.67 41.79
N ASP A 740 4.82 -9.71 41.11
CA ASP A 740 5.48 -11.01 41.09
C ASP A 740 6.63 -10.96 40.05
N PRO A 741 7.87 -11.34 40.41
CA PRO A 741 8.98 -11.48 39.46
C PRO A 741 8.68 -12.36 38.24
N ASP A 742 7.76 -13.32 38.35
CA ASP A 742 7.27 -14.22 37.29
C ASP A 742 5.97 -13.74 36.63
N GLY A 743 5.33 -12.72 37.21
CA GLY A 743 4.04 -12.19 36.75
C GLY A 743 4.15 -11.08 35.71
N ASP A 744 3.00 -10.47 35.45
CA ASP A 744 2.87 -9.31 34.58
C ASP A 744 3.16 -8.00 35.31
N ASP A 745 3.56 -6.99 34.55
CA ASP A 745 3.74 -5.64 35.06
C ASP A 745 2.38 -4.98 35.34
N ALA A 746 2.32 -4.04 36.28
CA ALA A 746 1.09 -3.39 36.69
C ALA A 746 0.87 -2.09 35.90
N ARG A 747 -0.06 -2.09 34.94
CA ARG A 747 -0.47 -0.88 34.21
C ARG A 747 -1.54 -0.11 34.97
N ILE A 748 -1.27 1.16 35.23
CA ILE A 748 -2.12 2.07 35.98
C ILE A 748 -2.63 3.15 35.03
N GLU A 749 -3.94 3.17 34.79
CA GLU A 749 -4.59 4.23 34.02
C GLU A 749 -4.89 5.43 34.92
N VAL A 750 -4.59 6.62 34.42
CA VAL A 750 -4.85 7.91 35.06
C VAL A 750 -5.97 8.62 34.30
N THR A 751 -7.02 8.98 35.01
CA THR A 751 -8.15 9.75 34.48
C THR A 751 -8.43 11.00 35.32
N VAL A 752 -9.05 12.00 34.70
CA VAL A 752 -9.32 13.31 35.33
C VAL A 752 -10.82 13.60 35.25
N ALA A 753 -11.43 13.90 36.39
CA ALA A 753 -12.81 14.40 36.48
C ALA A 753 -12.83 15.90 36.13
N TRP A 754 -12.89 16.19 34.83
CA TRP A 754 -12.74 17.55 34.29
C TRP A 754 -13.75 18.57 34.83
N ASP A 755 -14.94 18.12 35.24
CA ASP A 755 -15.97 18.96 35.88
C ASP A 755 -15.51 19.58 37.21
N GLN A 756 -14.51 18.98 37.87
CA GLN A 756 -13.97 19.44 39.16
C GLN A 756 -12.64 20.20 39.02
N VAL A 757 -12.05 20.25 37.83
CA VAL A 757 -10.80 20.96 37.56
C VAL A 757 -11.11 22.45 37.32
N PRO A 758 -10.45 23.40 38.01
CA PRO A 758 -10.60 24.82 37.71
C PRO A 758 -10.18 25.17 36.27
N GLY A 759 -10.83 26.15 35.65
CA GLY A 759 -10.54 26.56 34.25
C GLY A 759 -9.14 27.16 34.05
N ASP A 760 -8.55 27.70 35.11
CA ASP A 760 -7.22 28.30 35.18
C ASP A 760 -6.16 27.35 35.77
N PHE A 761 -6.52 26.10 36.06
CA PHE A 761 -5.56 25.11 36.56
C PHE A 761 -4.49 24.84 35.50
N ASP A 762 -3.22 25.08 35.81
CA ASP A 762 -2.10 24.83 34.90
C ASP A 762 -0.87 24.47 35.74
N GLN A 763 -0.83 23.23 36.21
CA GLN A 763 0.18 22.76 37.15
C GLN A 763 0.64 21.35 36.80
N GLU A 764 1.87 21.04 37.20
CA GLU A 764 2.35 19.67 37.23
C GLU A 764 1.94 19.01 38.54
N VAL A 765 1.27 17.88 38.45
CA VAL A 765 0.83 17.08 39.58
C VAL A 765 1.74 15.86 39.74
N LEU A 766 2.15 15.58 40.97
CA LEU A 766 2.99 14.42 41.29
C LEU A 766 2.12 13.26 41.81
N ILE A 767 2.27 12.08 41.21
CA ILE A 767 1.67 10.83 41.67
C ILE A 767 2.75 10.06 42.43
N ASP A 768 2.59 9.93 43.75
CA ASP A 768 3.54 9.27 44.64
C ASP A 768 3.39 7.75 44.52
N ILE A 769 4.49 7.03 44.30
CA ILE A 769 4.50 5.56 44.20
C ILE A 769 5.56 5.01 45.15
N ARG A 770 5.13 4.20 46.13
CA ARG A 770 5.99 3.69 47.21
C ARG A 770 5.87 2.18 47.30
N SER A 771 6.97 1.49 47.56
CA SER A 771 6.96 0.07 47.94
C SER A 771 7.18 -0.15 49.43
N GLU A 772 6.63 -1.24 49.98
CA GLU A 772 6.91 -1.68 51.35
C GLU A 772 8.38 -2.11 51.52
N GLU A 773 9.00 -2.48 50.41
CA GLU A 773 10.41 -2.81 50.26
C GLU A 773 11.31 -1.55 50.24
N GLY A 774 10.74 -0.35 50.28
CA GLY A 774 11.46 0.90 50.43
C GLY A 774 11.94 1.54 49.13
N ASP A 775 11.30 1.23 48.01
CA ASP A 775 11.44 1.97 46.76
C ASP A 775 10.44 3.15 46.77
N PHE A 776 10.81 4.29 46.19
CA PHE A 776 9.98 5.49 46.09
C PHE A 776 10.25 6.22 44.78
N GLU A 777 9.19 6.61 44.08
CA GLU A 777 9.25 7.38 42.84
C GLU A 777 8.00 8.28 42.67
N GLN A 778 8.07 9.27 41.78
CA GLN A 778 6.99 10.19 41.45
C GLN A 778 6.75 10.26 39.94
N VAL A 779 5.53 9.94 39.50
CA VAL A 779 5.12 10.19 38.10
C VAL A 779 4.65 11.65 38.00
N HIS A 780 5.23 12.38 37.06
CA HIS A 780 4.91 13.79 36.79
C HIS A 780 3.79 13.87 35.75
N LEU A 781 2.69 14.52 36.11
CA LEU A 781 1.51 14.67 35.27
C LEU A 781 1.20 16.16 35.06
N PRO A 782 1.61 16.76 33.94
CA PRO A 782 1.18 18.11 33.58
C PRO A 782 -0.32 18.12 33.28
N ILE A 783 -1.07 18.98 33.96
CA ILE A 783 -2.52 19.13 33.76
C ILE A 783 -2.86 20.58 33.49
N THR A 784 -3.68 20.80 32.46
CA THR A 784 -4.23 22.10 32.15
C THR A 784 -5.76 22.05 32.04
N GLY A 785 -6.44 22.93 32.78
CA GLY A 785 -7.89 23.04 32.86
C GLY A 785 -8.50 24.03 31.85
N ARG A 786 -7.66 24.59 30.95
CA ARG A 786 -8.03 25.63 29.98
C ARG A 786 -9.25 25.22 29.16
N CYS A 787 -10.08 26.21 28.87
CA CYS A 787 -11.26 26.08 28.01
C CYS A 787 -11.13 26.99 26.79
N VAL A 788 -11.67 26.56 25.64
CA VAL A 788 -11.91 27.47 24.52
C VAL A 788 -12.97 28.50 24.92
N PRO A 789 -12.92 29.74 24.38
CA PRO A 789 -13.93 30.76 24.66
C PRO A 789 -15.29 30.34 24.11
N ASP A 790 -16.37 30.84 24.72
CA ASP A 790 -17.74 30.56 24.27
C ASP A 790 -18.00 30.94 22.80
N SER A 791 -17.18 31.82 22.22
CA SER A 791 -17.24 32.18 20.80
C SER A 791 -16.83 31.06 19.86
N PHE A 792 -15.97 30.14 20.28
CA PHE A 792 -15.49 29.01 19.47
C PHE A 792 -16.49 27.86 19.55
N LYS A 793 -17.40 27.78 18.57
CA LYS A 793 -18.49 26.79 18.54
C LYS A 793 -18.16 25.53 17.75
N GLU A 794 -17.28 25.61 16.76
CA GLU A 794 -16.96 24.51 15.86
C GLU A 794 -15.47 24.54 15.47
N GLY A 795 -14.84 23.36 15.40
CA GLY A 795 -13.45 23.19 14.99
C GLY A 795 -12.68 22.20 15.87
N PHE A 796 -11.38 22.09 15.64
CA PHE A 796 -10.48 21.21 16.40
C PHE A 796 -9.72 22.00 17.45
N VAL A 797 -9.33 21.36 18.55
CA VAL A 797 -8.67 22.07 19.67
C VAL A 797 -7.31 21.45 19.91
N GLU A 798 -6.31 22.30 20.16
CA GLU A 798 -4.98 21.85 20.53
C GLU A 798 -5.03 20.95 21.76
N SER A 799 -4.35 19.80 21.65
CA SER A 799 -3.90 19.03 22.79
C SER A 799 -2.52 18.44 22.49
N ASP A 800 -1.71 18.27 23.54
CA ASP A 800 -0.35 17.69 23.42
C ASP A 800 0.54 18.39 22.40
N GLY A 801 0.44 19.73 22.32
CA GLY A 801 1.26 20.53 21.42
C GLY A 801 1.01 20.24 19.93
N HIS A 802 -0.18 19.75 19.58
CA HIS A 802 -0.60 19.60 18.19
C HIS A 802 -2.12 19.65 18.01
N VAL A 803 -2.56 19.78 16.76
CA VAL A 803 -3.96 19.62 16.33
C VAL A 803 -3.98 18.60 15.20
N SER A 804 -4.85 17.60 15.26
CA SER A 804 -4.94 16.52 14.27
C SER A 804 -6.35 16.48 13.65
N ILE A 805 -6.44 16.70 12.33
CA ILE A 805 -7.69 16.97 11.62
C ILE A 805 -7.87 16.01 10.44
N PRO A 806 -8.93 15.17 10.41
CA PRO A 806 -9.26 14.37 9.23
C PRO A 806 -9.66 15.26 8.05
N ALA A 807 -9.10 15.03 6.87
CA ALA A 807 -9.35 15.88 5.70
C ALA A 807 -10.77 15.74 5.14
N ALA A 808 -11.37 14.56 5.26
CA ALA A 808 -12.75 14.30 4.84
C ALA A 808 -13.82 14.91 5.76
N HIS A 809 -13.44 15.78 6.71
CA HIS A 809 -14.38 16.44 7.61
C HIS A 809 -15.27 17.44 6.86
N ARG A 810 -16.55 17.10 6.68
CA ARG A 810 -17.59 17.94 6.04
C ARG A 810 -17.19 18.44 4.64
N PRO A 811 -17.13 17.56 3.61
CA PRO A 811 -16.68 17.95 2.27
C PRO A 811 -17.60 19.02 1.65
N PRO A 812 -17.07 20.17 1.21
CA PRO A 812 -17.87 21.19 0.52
C PRO A 812 -18.16 20.79 -0.93
N GLN A 813 -18.98 21.61 -1.63
CA GLN A 813 -19.26 21.41 -3.04
C GLN A 813 -17.96 21.38 -3.86
N GLY A 814 -17.90 20.47 -4.83
CA GLY A 814 -16.70 20.26 -5.66
C GLY A 814 -15.71 19.24 -5.05
N TYR A 815 -15.89 18.82 -3.80
CA TYR A 815 -15.12 17.72 -3.22
C TYR A 815 -15.98 16.49 -2.96
N ARG A 816 -15.31 15.34 -2.89
CA ARG A 816 -15.92 14.06 -2.53
C ARG A 816 -15.04 13.35 -1.51
N ALA A 817 -15.66 12.84 -0.45
CA ALA A 817 -15.03 11.92 0.48
C ALA A 817 -14.88 10.54 -0.15
N LEU A 818 -13.76 9.88 0.12
CA LEU A 818 -13.44 8.49 -0.24
C LEU A 818 -13.24 7.71 1.07
N PRO A 819 -14.31 7.15 1.66
CA PRO A 819 -14.26 6.52 2.99
C PRO A 819 -13.29 5.33 3.05
N GLU A 820 -13.12 4.62 1.94
CA GLU A 820 -12.30 3.42 1.83
C GLU A 820 -10.85 3.70 1.41
N CYS A 821 -10.48 4.97 1.18
CA CYS A 821 -9.14 5.36 0.72
C CYS A 821 -8.34 6.02 1.85
N GLY A 822 -7.03 5.73 1.90
CA GLY A 822 -6.12 6.26 2.93
C GLY A 822 -6.12 5.49 4.24
N ARG A 823 -5.33 5.94 5.21
CA ARG A 823 -5.04 5.20 6.45
C ARG A 823 -6.00 5.51 7.60
N THR A 824 -6.73 6.63 7.52
CA THR A 824 -7.60 7.08 8.62
C THR A 824 -9.02 6.49 8.53
N PRO A 825 -9.74 6.30 9.64
CA PRO A 825 -11.14 5.86 9.60
C PRO A 825 -12.07 6.83 8.85
N ALA A 826 -11.70 8.10 8.72
CA ALA A 826 -12.47 9.10 7.97
C ALA A 826 -12.28 8.99 6.45
N GLY A 827 -11.34 8.16 6.00
CA GLY A 827 -10.94 8.04 4.61
C GLY A 827 -10.11 9.23 4.14
N ALA A 828 -10.30 9.61 2.89
CA ALA A 828 -9.63 10.73 2.24
C ALA A 828 -10.61 11.65 1.52
N ILE A 829 -10.13 12.78 1.02
CA ILE A 829 -10.91 13.73 0.21
C ILE A 829 -10.21 14.02 -1.11
N VAL A 830 -10.99 14.11 -2.18
CA VAL A 830 -10.52 14.41 -3.55
C VAL A 830 -11.38 15.49 -4.19
N ALA A 831 -10.80 16.23 -5.13
CA ALA A 831 -11.57 17.12 -6.00
C ALA A 831 -12.41 16.30 -7.01
N VAL A 832 -13.64 16.74 -7.27
CA VAL A 832 -14.54 16.10 -8.23
C VAL A 832 -14.17 16.56 -9.64
N PRO A 833 -13.91 15.65 -10.59
CA PRO A 833 -13.57 16.02 -11.95
C PRO A 833 -14.64 16.89 -12.62
N GLY A 834 -14.22 18.01 -13.21
CA GLY A 834 -15.10 18.91 -13.98
C GLY A 834 -16.00 19.81 -13.14
N VAL A 835 -15.85 19.82 -11.82
CA VAL A 835 -16.59 20.70 -10.91
C VAL A 835 -15.63 21.70 -10.28
N GLU A 836 -15.99 22.98 -10.32
CA GLU A 836 -15.20 24.03 -9.66
C GLU A 836 -15.22 23.83 -8.13
N THR A 837 -14.07 23.96 -7.50
CA THR A 837 -13.88 23.70 -6.07
C THR A 837 -13.58 25.01 -5.33
N SER A 838 -14.20 25.20 -4.16
CA SER A 838 -13.76 26.20 -3.17
C SER A 838 -12.52 25.69 -2.40
N ALA A 839 -11.97 26.47 -1.47
CA ALA A 839 -10.99 25.91 -0.53
C ALA A 839 -11.67 24.99 0.51
N LEU A 840 -10.95 23.97 0.97
CA LEU A 840 -11.26 23.20 2.18
C LEU A 840 -10.85 24.03 3.39
N VAL A 841 -11.79 24.35 4.29
CA VAL A 841 -11.55 25.22 5.45
C VAL A 841 -11.54 24.39 6.73
N TYR A 842 -10.43 24.42 7.46
CA TYR A 842 -10.26 23.72 8.73
C TYR A 842 -10.03 24.73 9.86
N SER A 843 -11.03 24.90 10.72
CA SER A 843 -10.93 25.74 11.92
C SER A 843 -10.32 24.98 13.08
N PHE A 844 -9.42 25.63 13.82
CA PHE A 844 -8.87 25.08 15.05
C PHE A 844 -8.49 26.15 16.07
N TYR A 845 -8.28 25.75 17.32
CA TYR A 845 -7.93 26.63 18.43
C TYR A 845 -6.58 26.27 19.04
N VAL A 846 -5.72 27.27 19.24
CA VAL A 846 -4.35 27.15 19.76
C VAL A 846 -4.21 27.82 21.13
N PHE A 847 -3.63 27.06 22.07
CA PHE A 847 -3.32 27.45 23.44
C PHE A 847 -1.83 27.66 23.71
N SER A 848 -0.95 27.13 22.86
CA SER A 848 0.49 27.19 23.05
C SER A 848 1.16 28.10 22.01
N GLN A 849 2.07 28.95 22.47
CA GLN A 849 2.93 29.71 21.59
C GLN A 849 4.18 28.89 21.27
N THR A 850 4.51 28.77 19.98
CA THR A 850 5.69 28.05 19.51
C THR A 850 6.48 28.92 18.53
N ALA A 851 7.81 28.80 18.57
CA ALA A 851 8.68 29.61 17.72
C ALA A 851 8.69 29.16 16.25
N ARG A 852 8.35 27.88 15.99
CA ARG A 852 8.38 27.27 14.65
C ARG A 852 7.21 26.30 14.47
N PRO A 853 5.96 26.80 14.40
CA PRO A 853 4.83 25.94 14.09
C PRO A 853 4.96 25.37 12.68
N SER A 854 4.49 24.15 12.46
CA SER A 854 4.46 23.56 11.12
C SER A 854 3.14 22.86 10.84
N LEU A 855 2.69 22.93 9.59
CA LEU A 855 1.55 22.19 9.08
C LEU A 855 2.04 20.97 8.30
N LEU A 856 1.54 19.81 8.69
CA LEU A 856 1.77 18.52 8.05
C LEU A 856 0.52 18.12 7.26
N LEU A 857 0.65 17.92 5.96
CA LEU A 857 -0.40 17.40 5.09
C LEU A 857 -0.06 15.96 4.71
N TYR A 858 -0.95 15.03 5.01
CA TYR A 858 -0.82 13.63 4.66
C TYR A 858 -1.66 13.33 3.43
N PHE A 859 -0.99 13.08 2.31
CA PHE A 859 -1.63 12.61 1.09
C PHE A 859 -1.52 11.09 0.98
N ASN A 860 -2.42 10.46 0.22
CA ASN A 860 -2.17 9.12 -0.30
C ASN A 860 -1.15 9.18 -1.45
N MET A 861 -0.62 8.04 -1.85
CA MET A 861 0.47 7.96 -2.81
C MET A 861 -0.06 8.07 -4.23
N THR A 862 0.13 9.22 -4.87
CA THR A 862 -0.18 9.43 -6.27
C THR A 862 0.97 10.14 -6.99
N LEU A 863 1.05 9.93 -8.31
CA LEU A 863 2.05 10.55 -9.19
C LEU A 863 1.37 11.45 -10.23
N ASP A 864 2.16 12.31 -10.87
CA ASP A 864 1.66 13.22 -11.91
C ASP A 864 1.21 12.40 -13.14
N LEU A 865 -0.10 12.34 -13.38
CA LEU A 865 -0.66 11.56 -14.49
C LEU A 865 -0.40 12.19 -15.86
N ASP A 866 -0.04 13.47 -15.88
CA ASP A 866 0.14 14.29 -17.07
C ASP A 866 1.21 15.34 -16.81
N PRO A 867 2.35 15.31 -17.53
CA PRO A 867 3.43 16.27 -17.28
C PRO A 867 3.03 17.74 -17.48
N ALA A 868 1.95 18.01 -18.23
CA ALA A 868 1.45 19.35 -18.46
C ALA A 868 0.44 19.82 -17.39
N ASP A 869 -0.05 18.92 -16.55
CA ASP A 869 -1.05 19.17 -15.49
C ASP A 869 -0.55 18.59 -14.15
N PRO A 870 0.53 19.19 -13.60
CA PRO A 870 1.17 18.68 -12.38
C PRO A 870 0.26 18.84 -11.16
N MET A 871 0.29 17.85 -10.28
CA MET A 871 -0.51 17.88 -9.06
C MET A 871 -0.04 19.00 -8.14
N SER A 872 -0.90 20.00 -7.98
CA SER A 872 -0.64 21.17 -7.13
C SER A 872 -1.83 21.47 -6.22
N TYR A 873 -1.55 22.11 -5.10
CA TYR A 873 -2.54 22.58 -4.15
C TYR A 873 -2.14 23.95 -3.63
N ASP A 874 -3.15 24.74 -3.28
CA ASP A 874 -2.93 25.99 -2.58
C ASP A 874 -3.10 25.79 -1.08
N LEU A 875 -2.27 26.50 -0.32
CA LEU A 875 -2.33 26.61 1.12
C LEU A 875 -2.47 28.07 1.51
N GLN A 876 -3.38 28.35 2.44
CA GLN A 876 -3.51 29.64 3.07
C GLN A 876 -3.79 29.45 4.56
N VAL A 877 -3.15 30.26 5.40
CA VAL A 877 -3.41 30.29 6.85
C VAL A 877 -4.00 31.65 7.18
N ASP A 878 -5.16 31.63 7.84
CA ASP A 878 -5.96 32.82 8.15
C ASP A 878 -6.11 33.75 6.93
N ASP A 879 -5.88 35.05 7.10
CA ASP A 879 -5.91 36.05 6.03
C ASP A 879 -4.53 36.24 5.35
N GLY A 880 -3.61 35.30 5.54
CA GLY A 880 -2.27 35.30 4.95
C GLY A 880 -2.27 35.10 3.43
N PRO A 881 -1.10 35.19 2.78
CA PRO A 881 -0.99 34.97 1.34
C PRO A 881 -1.28 33.51 0.95
N ILE A 882 -1.92 33.33 -0.21
CA ILE A 882 -2.10 32.00 -0.81
C ILE A 882 -0.77 31.54 -1.40
N GLN A 883 -0.31 30.35 -1.00
CA GLN A 883 0.90 29.72 -1.51
C GLN A 883 0.54 28.47 -2.32
N THR A 884 1.00 28.40 -3.58
CA THR A 884 0.82 27.22 -4.42
C THR A 884 2.01 26.28 -4.29
N HIS A 885 1.72 25.02 -3.99
CA HIS A 885 2.71 23.96 -3.82
C HIS A 885 2.45 22.83 -4.81
N ARG A 886 3.53 22.22 -5.33
CA ARG A 886 3.41 20.94 -6.03
C ARG A 886 3.47 19.81 -5.02
N LEU A 887 2.68 18.76 -5.24
CA LEU A 887 2.80 17.56 -4.43
C LEU A 887 4.17 16.93 -4.64
N SER A 888 4.62 16.75 -5.87
CA SER A 888 5.95 16.20 -6.15
C SER A 888 6.78 17.19 -6.97
N PRO A 889 8.07 17.41 -6.64
CA PRO A 889 8.95 18.18 -7.51
C PRO A 889 9.09 17.46 -8.86
N LYS A 890 9.42 18.21 -9.92
CA LYS A 890 9.62 17.63 -11.25
C LYS A 890 10.90 16.80 -11.25
N THR A 891 10.75 15.49 -11.38
CA THR A 891 11.85 14.52 -11.52
C THR A 891 11.72 13.75 -12.84
N ASN A 892 12.82 13.21 -13.36
CA ASN A 892 12.80 12.35 -14.55
C ASN A 892 12.30 10.93 -14.22
N ASP A 893 12.41 10.52 -12.95
CA ASP A 893 11.90 9.24 -12.41
C ASP A 893 10.99 9.52 -11.19
N LEU A 894 10.85 8.55 -10.27
CA LEU A 894 10.09 8.69 -9.04
C LEU A 894 10.65 9.83 -8.14
N PRO A 895 9.79 10.55 -7.40
CA PRO A 895 10.22 11.65 -6.54
C PRO A 895 11.15 11.20 -5.40
N ASP A 896 12.02 12.10 -4.93
CA ASP A 896 12.83 11.85 -3.74
C ASP A 896 11.97 11.51 -2.53
N GLY A 897 12.33 10.43 -1.82
CA GLY A 897 11.58 9.90 -0.69
C GLY A 897 10.38 9.02 -1.05
N TRP A 898 10.08 8.81 -2.35
CA TRP A 898 8.92 8.01 -2.78
C TRP A 898 8.93 6.59 -2.20
N PHE A 899 10.10 5.97 -2.09
CA PHE A 899 10.21 4.63 -1.51
C PHE A 899 9.80 4.56 -0.04
N TYR A 900 10.16 5.56 0.78
CA TYR A 900 9.68 5.64 2.16
C TYR A 900 8.17 5.83 2.19
N ALA A 901 7.63 6.67 1.29
CA ALA A 901 6.20 6.88 1.17
C ALA A 901 5.43 5.61 0.84
N VAL A 902 5.96 4.84 -0.13
CA VAL A 902 5.48 3.51 -0.53
C VAL A 902 5.40 2.58 0.67
N GLN A 903 6.46 2.51 1.47
CA GLN A 903 6.47 1.68 2.66
C GLN A 903 5.51 2.18 3.75
N ASP A 904 5.36 3.50 3.90
CA ASP A 904 4.46 4.14 4.87
C ASP A 904 2.99 4.21 4.39
N CYS A 905 2.73 3.85 3.14
CA CYS A 905 1.45 4.01 2.45
C CYS A 905 0.92 5.46 2.47
N SER A 906 1.79 6.47 2.53
CA SER A 906 1.41 7.89 2.62
C SER A 906 2.51 8.84 2.18
N TRP A 907 2.10 9.99 1.64
CA TRP A 907 2.98 11.03 1.14
C TRP A 907 2.85 12.31 1.96
N LEU A 908 3.83 12.53 2.84
CA LEU A 908 3.83 13.63 3.80
C LEU A 908 4.40 14.92 3.20
N ARG A 909 3.72 16.05 3.44
CA ARG A 909 4.25 17.40 3.14
C ARG A 909 4.25 18.26 4.38
N LYS A 910 5.42 18.82 4.71
CA LYS A 910 5.63 19.75 5.82
C LYS A 910 5.73 21.17 5.28
N HIS A 911 4.98 22.07 5.88
CA HIS A 911 5.00 23.51 5.63
C HIS A 911 5.33 24.21 6.93
N ASP A 912 6.40 25.00 6.94
CA ASP A 912 6.68 25.88 8.07
C ASP A 912 5.71 27.06 8.02
N LEU A 913 5.14 27.42 9.18
CA LEU A 913 4.25 28.56 9.30
C LEU A 913 5.09 29.75 9.80
N ASP A 914 5.11 30.87 9.05
CA ASP A 914 6.04 32.02 9.12
C ASP A 914 6.50 32.47 10.54
N GLU A 915 7.64 33.16 10.60
CA GLU A 915 8.35 33.64 11.80
C GLU A 915 7.53 34.55 12.76
N ASN A 916 6.37 35.07 12.33
CA ASN A 916 5.43 35.79 13.20
C ASN A 916 4.51 34.87 14.02
N GLY A 917 4.60 33.54 13.82
CA GLY A 917 3.96 32.51 14.61
C GLY A 917 2.45 32.38 14.39
N LEU A 918 1.96 31.15 14.47
CA LEU A 918 0.54 30.91 14.72
C LEU A 918 0.25 31.38 16.16
N GLY A 919 -0.56 32.43 16.29
CA GLY A 919 -0.86 33.06 17.58
C GLY A 919 -1.67 32.17 18.52
N LEU A 920 -1.98 32.71 19.70
CA LEU A 920 -2.99 32.10 20.57
C LEU A 920 -4.38 32.47 20.03
N GLY A 921 -5.29 31.51 19.99
CA GLY A 921 -6.67 31.74 19.61
C GLY A 921 -7.18 30.86 18.47
N GLU A 922 -8.23 31.33 17.81
CA GLU A 922 -8.84 30.65 16.66
C GLU A 922 -8.03 30.94 15.39
N HIS A 923 -7.78 29.87 14.63
CA HIS A 923 -7.09 29.91 13.35
C HIS A 923 -7.81 29.05 12.32
N LYS A 924 -7.54 29.31 11.05
CA LYS A 924 -8.05 28.55 9.91
C LYS A 924 -6.92 28.20 8.96
N VAL A 925 -6.90 26.94 8.54
CA VAL A 925 -6.09 26.49 7.41
C VAL A 925 -7.03 26.21 6.24
N MET A 926 -6.71 26.81 5.09
CA MET A 926 -7.42 26.63 3.84
C MET A 926 -6.55 25.85 2.87
N VAL A 927 -7.05 24.73 2.37
CA VAL A 927 -6.37 23.89 1.37
C VAL A 927 -7.23 23.77 0.13
N HIS A 928 -6.73 24.18 -1.03
CA HIS A 928 -7.44 24.04 -2.30
C HIS A 928 -6.67 23.07 -3.20
N LEU A 929 -7.21 21.86 -3.36
CA LEU A 929 -6.64 20.86 -4.28
C LEU A 929 -6.92 21.29 -5.73
N LYS A 930 -5.86 21.48 -6.54
CA LYS A 930 -5.98 21.92 -7.94
C LYS A 930 -6.00 20.78 -8.96
N HIS A 931 -5.87 19.54 -8.50
CA HIS A 931 -5.84 18.36 -9.37
C HIS A 931 -6.68 17.21 -8.79
N THR A 932 -7.36 16.47 -9.65
CA THR A 932 -8.31 15.39 -9.25
C THR A 932 -7.61 14.16 -8.68
N ASN A 933 -6.33 13.98 -8.99
CA ASN A 933 -5.50 12.87 -8.47
C ASN A 933 -4.84 13.18 -7.11
N LEU A 934 -5.16 14.33 -6.50
CA LEU A 934 -4.76 14.62 -5.12
C LEU A 934 -5.72 13.97 -4.14
N ILE A 935 -5.19 13.08 -3.30
CA ILE A 935 -5.93 12.36 -2.28
C ILE A 935 -5.42 12.82 -0.91
N LEU A 936 -6.13 13.74 -0.24
CA LEU A 936 -5.73 14.26 1.07
C LEU A 936 -6.41 13.46 2.17
N GLU A 937 -5.64 12.90 3.12
CA GLU A 937 -6.17 12.05 4.20
C GLU A 937 -6.37 12.83 5.49
N LYS A 938 -5.37 13.63 5.87
CA LYS A 938 -5.28 14.25 7.19
C LYS A 938 -4.35 15.46 7.18
N LEU A 939 -4.59 16.38 8.10
CA LEU A 939 -3.71 17.49 8.41
C LEU A 939 -3.31 17.42 9.89
N VAL A 940 -2.07 17.80 10.20
CA VAL A 940 -1.59 17.97 11.58
C VAL A 940 -0.89 19.32 11.72
N VAL A 941 -1.35 20.15 12.65
CA VAL A 941 -0.63 21.36 13.06
C VAL A 941 0.28 20.96 14.21
N ASP A 942 1.58 20.93 13.98
CA ASP A 942 2.63 20.61 14.95
C ASP A 942 3.09 21.92 15.62
N LEU A 943 2.85 22.03 16.92
CA LEU A 943 3.17 23.20 17.74
C LEU A 943 4.38 22.94 18.65
N GLY A 944 5.20 21.92 18.34
CA GLY A 944 6.35 21.52 19.16
C GLY A 944 6.02 20.42 20.18
N GLY A 945 4.91 19.70 19.99
CA GLY A 945 4.49 18.57 20.82
C GLY A 945 5.39 17.33 20.76
N ASN A 946 6.44 17.36 19.93
CA ASN A 946 7.46 16.31 19.83
C ASN A 946 8.86 16.96 19.77
N PRO A 947 9.86 16.58 20.60
CA PRO A 947 11.24 17.12 20.55
C PRO A 947 11.99 16.71 19.27
N LYS A 948 11.55 17.29 18.15
CA LYS A 948 11.87 16.94 16.77
C LYS A 948 13.31 17.24 16.36
N TYR A 949 14.00 18.22 16.97
CA TYR A 949 15.31 18.66 16.48
C TYR A 949 16.46 17.73 16.84
N LEU A 950 16.47 17.18 18.05
CA LEU A 950 17.43 16.13 18.41
C LEU A 950 17.11 14.84 17.65
N GLN A 951 15.83 14.56 17.45
CA GLN A 951 15.40 13.40 16.65
C GLN A 951 15.80 13.53 15.18
N LEU A 952 15.65 14.70 14.55
CA LEU A 952 16.11 14.95 13.18
C LEU A 952 17.63 14.85 13.05
N LEU A 953 18.39 15.37 14.02
CA LEU A 953 19.85 15.22 14.04
C LEU A 953 20.24 13.75 14.21
N ARG A 954 19.52 13.02 15.05
CA ARG A 954 19.72 11.59 15.27
C ARG A 954 19.41 10.79 14.01
N GLU A 955 18.28 11.05 13.35
CA GLU A 955 17.91 10.41 12.09
C GLU A 955 18.97 10.65 10.99
N GLU A 956 19.47 11.90 10.85
CA GLU A 956 20.53 12.19 9.87
C GLU A 956 21.84 11.45 10.21
N VAL A 957 22.24 11.44 11.49
CA VAL A 957 23.46 10.78 11.95
C VAL A 957 23.35 9.25 11.83
N ASP A 958 22.22 8.68 12.23
CA ASP A 958 21.96 7.24 12.19
C ASP A 958 21.81 6.74 10.74
N SER A 959 21.37 7.59 9.80
CA SER A 959 21.31 7.24 8.38
C SER A 959 22.67 6.90 7.75
N VAL A 960 23.78 7.35 8.36
CA VAL A 960 25.14 7.08 7.87
C VAL A 960 25.97 6.21 8.82
N LEU A 961 25.55 6.05 10.08
CA LEU A 961 26.20 5.25 11.12
C LEU A 961 25.35 4.02 11.47
N GLY A 962 25.86 2.83 11.14
CA GLY A 962 25.20 1.55 11.48
C GLY A 962 25.34 1.16 12.96
N VAL A 963 24.61 0.11 13.37
CA VAL A 963 24.32 -0.27 14.78
C VAL A 963 25.55 -0.69 15.63
N ASP A 964 26.71 -0.97 15.02
CA ASP A 964 27.84 -1.65 15.68
C ASP A 964 29.14 -0.81 15.84
N GLY A 965 29.08 0.51 15.67
CA GLY A 965 30.27 1.37 15.76
C GLY A 965 30.51 1.99 17.14
N ILE A 966 31.59 1.63 17.84
CA ILE A 966 32.05 2.35 19.07
C ILE A 966 32.65 3.74 18.72
N PHE A 967 33.02 3.97 17.45
CA PHE A 967 33.71 5.19 17.01
C PHE A 967 33.18 5.70 15.67
N THR A 968 32.73 6.96 15.62
CA THR A 968 32.19 7.59 14.43
C THR A 968 33.29 8.01 13.44
N PRO A 969 33.36 7.42 12.22
CA PRO A 969 34.36 7.81 11.23
C PRO A 969 34.05 9.18 10.64
N CYS A 970 35.02 10.10 10.66
CA CYS A 970 34.90 11.46 10.11
C CYS A 970 34.36 11.48 8.66
N GLU A 971 34.83 10.56 7.81
CA GLU A 971 34.44 10.48 6.41
C GLU A 971 32.93 10.31 6.19
N LYS A 972 32.24 9.67 7.13
CA LYS A 972 30.79 9.43 7.06
C LYS A 972 29.97 10.64 7.50
N VAL A 973 30.50 11.44 8.43
CA VAL A 973 29.74 12.51 9.11
C VAL A 973 30.12 13.92 8.68
N LYS A 974 31.27 14.12 8.04
CA LYS A 974 31.80 15.45 7.69
C LYS A 974 30.96 16.25 6.69
N ASN A 975 30.11 15.59 5.91
CA ASN A 975 29.29 16.19 4.86
C ASN A 975 27.79 16.22 5.21
N LEU A 976 27.44 15.87 6.45
CA LEU A 976 26.04 15.87 6.89
C LEU A 976 25.54 17.31 7.03
N PRO A 977 24.55 17.74 6.23
CA PRO A 977 24.15 19.14 6.16
C PRO A 977 23.49 19.63 7.45
N TYR A 978 22.66 18.82 8.12
CA TYR A 978 21.97 19.23 9.34
C TYR A 978 22.91 19.25 10.55
N LEU A 979 23.78 18.25 10.70
CA LEU A 979 24.88 18.23 11.67
C LEU A 979 25.80 19.45 11.49
N ARG A 980 26.11 19.82 10.24
CA ARG A 980 26.94 20.99 9.93
C ARG A 980 26.25 22.29 10.33
N ALA A 981 24.98 22.47 9.97
CA ALA A 981 24.19 23.64 10.33
C ALA A 981 24.10 23.79 11.87
N TYR A 982 23.91 22.69 12.59
CA TYR A 982 23.86 22.67 14.05
C TYR A 982 25.18 23.15 14.70
N LEU A 983 26.33 22.74 14.15
CA LEU A 983 27.64 23.20 14.61
C LEU A 983 27.88 24.67 14.28
N ASP A 984 27.54 25.11 13.07
CA ASP A 984 27.68 26.49 12.62
C ASP A 984 26.84 27.44 13.50
N ASP A 985 25.59 27.09 13.82
CA ASP A 985 24.72 27.85 14.73
C ASP A 985 25.24 27.87 16.17
N SER A 986 25.76 26.75 16.66
CA SER A 986 26.39 26.67 17.99
C SER A 986 27.56 27.64 18.11
N LEU A 987 28.36 27.79 17.05
CA LEU A 987 29.51 28.71 17.00
C LEU A 987 29.12 30.20 16.85
N LYS A 988 27.96 30.51 16.24
CA LYS A 988 27.40 31.88 16.22
C LYS A 988 27.02 32.31 17.63
N LEU A 989 26.39 31.42 18.39
CA LEU A 989 25.98 31.67 19.77
C LEU A 989 27.20 31.70 20.70
N PHE A 990 28.13 30.76 20.52
CA PHE A 990 29.28 30.54 21.40
C PHE A 990 30.59 30.42 20.61
N PRO A 991 31.15 31.54 20.12
CA PRO A 991 32.43 31.50 19.43
C PRO A 991 33.56 31.10 20.40
N PRO A 992 34.59 30.37 19.93
CA PRO A 992 35.70 29.89 20.77
C PRO A 992 36.46 31.00 21.50
N SER A 993 36.49 32.20 20.93
CA SER A 993 37.05 33.39 21.57
C SER A 993 35.99 34.49 21.59
N PRO A 994 35.56 34.98 22.76
CA PRO A 994 34.76 36.20 22.88
C PRO A 994 35.61 37.47 22.70
N GLN A 995 36.94 37.35 22.80
CA GLN A 995 37.85 38.48 22.65
C GLN A 995 37.86 38.97 21.20
N GLY A 996 37.94 40.29 21.04
CA GLY A 996 37.98 40.87 19.70
C GLY A 996 39.27 40.52 18.96
N LEU A 997 39.11 40.16 17.68
CA LEU A 997 40.20 39.73 16.82
C LEU A 997 41.05 40.95 16.43
N LEU A 998 42.21 41.10 17.09
CA LEU A 998 43.08 42.24 16.89
C LEU A 998 43.69 42.27 15.47
N ARG A 999 43.74 43.46 14.89
CA ARG A 999 44.46 43.81 13.65
C ARG A 999 45.20 45.11 13.89
N LYS A 1000 46.35 45.29 13.26
CA LYS A 1000 47.10 46.55 13.29
C LYS A 1000 47.02 47.19 11.91
N THR A 1001 46.68 48.47 11.84
CA THR A 1001 46.74 49.22 10.58
C THR A 1001 48.20 49.29 10.08
N PRO A 1002 48.43 49.48 8.78
CA PRO A 1002 49.76 49.74 8.23
C PRO A 1002 50.43 50.96 8.89
N THR A 1003 51.69 51.22 8.55
CA THR A 1003 52.41 52.38 9.10
C THR A 1003 51.85 53.72 8.63
N GLU A 1004 51.15 53.73 7.50
CA GLU A 1004 50.38 54.88 7.01
C GLU A 1004 48.96 54.89 7.58
N ASP A 1005 48.38 56.09 7.67
CA ASP A 1005 46.98 56.27 8.03
C ASP A 1005 46.08 55.56 7.01
N MET A 1006 45.00 54.94 7.50
CA MET A 1006 44.12 54.11 6.69
C MET A 1006 42.67 54.48 6.95
N ASN A 1007 41.89 54.65 5.88
CA ASN A 1007 40.44 54.78 5.99
C ASN A 1007 39.79 53.39 6.09
N ILE A 1008 38.98 53.15 7.12
CA ILE A 1008 38.19 51.94 7.30
C ILE A 1008 36.73 52.34 7.47
N ILE A 1009 35.89 51.98 6.49
CA ILE A 1009 34.44 52.25 6.48
C ILE A 1009 34.14 53.75 6.70
N GLY A 1010 34.88 54.62 6.00
CA GLY A 1010 34.68 56.07 6.05
C GLY A 1010 35.45 56.79 7.16
N GLU A 1011 35.95 56.07 8.17
CA GLU A 1011 36.72 56.64 9.28
C GLU A 1011 38.23 56.56 9.05
N TRP A 1012 38.93 57.68 9.20
CA TRP A 1012 40.40 57.73 9.09
C TRP A 1012 41.06 57.33 10.41
N LEU A 1013 41.83 56.24 10.37
CA LEU A 1013 42.59 55.71 11.49
C LEU A 1013 44.08 55.98 11.28
N LEU A 1014 44.76 56.39 12.35
CA LEU A 1014 46.20 56.61 12.30
C LEU A 1014 46.95 55.31 11.98
N GLY A 1015 48.10 55.43 11.32
CA GLY A 1015 49.01 54.33 11.11
C GLY A 1015 49.44 53.70 12.44
N ASN A 1016 49.72 52.40 12.42
CA ASN A 1016 50.07 51.59 13.60
C ASN A 1016 48.97 51.47 14.68
N THR A 1017 47.71 51.78 14.39
CA THR A 1017 46.58 51.63 15.31
C THR A 1017 46.13 50.18 15.40
N THR A 1018 45.90 49.69 16.63
CA THR A 1018 45.30 48.35 16.83
C THR A 1018 43.78 48.48 16.87
N ILE A 1019 43.10 47.80 15.95
CA ILE A 1019 41.64 47.70 15.87
C ILE A 1019 41.20 46.27 16.21
N SER A 1020 39.96 46.12 16.64
CA SER A 1020 39.43 44.85 17.10
C SER A 1020 37.95 44.73 16.76
N MET A 1021 37.51 43.53 16.37
CA MET A 1021 36.10 43.20 16.19
C MET A 1021 35.78 41.93 16.97
N SER A 1022 34.76 42.01 17.81
CA SER A 1022 34.29 40.87 18.58
C SER A 1022 33.34 40.00 17.75
N SER A 1023 33.71 38.74 17.55
CA SER A 1023 32.88 37.72 16.89
C SER A 1023 31.52 37.59 17.58
N ILE A 1024 31.48 37.62 18.91
CA ILE A 1024 30.25 37.46 19.70
C ILE A 1024 29.22 38.57 19.42
N VAL A 1025 29.69 39.80 19.17
CA VAL A 1025 28.86 40.97 18.85
C VAL A 1025 28.49 40.93 17.36
N ALA A 1026 29.44 40.63 16.48
CA ALA A 1026 29.21 40.56 15.04
C ALA A 1026 28.20 39.45 14.67
N HIS A 1027 28.26 38.28 15.31
CA HIS A 1027 27.35 37.15 15.09
C HIS A 1027 25.92 37.39 15.61
N ARG A 1028 25.72 38.40 16.45
CA ARG A 1028 24.39 38.79 16.99
C ARG A 1028 23.82 40.02 16.28
N ASN A 1029 24.48 40.49 15.24
CA ASN A 1029 23.95 41.56 14.43
C ASN A 1029 22.85 41.02 13.51
N GLU A 1030 21.59 41.26 13.86
CA GLU A 1030 20.40 40.82 13.13
C GLU A 1030 20.36 41.31 11.67
N SER A 1031 21.02 42.44 11.35
CA SER A 1031 21.14 42.91 9.96
C SER A 1031 22.10 42.09 9.09
N VAL A 1032 22.95 41.26 9.71
CA VAL A 1032 23.88 40.34 9.04
C VAL A 1032 23.37 38.89 9.13
N PHE A 1033 22.67 38.54 10.21
CA PHE A 1033 22.09 37.21 10.44
C PHE A 1033 20.56 37.30 10.72
N PRO A 1034 19.72 37.60 9.71
CA PRO A 1034 18.28 37.79 9.92
C PRO A 1034 17.47 36.49 10.06
N ALA A 1035 17.96 35.32 9.62
CA ALA A 1035 17.33 33.99 9.77
C ALA A 1035 18.36 32.83 9.67
N ALA A 1036 17.97 31.58 9.97
CA ALA A 1036 18.86 30.40 10.00
C ALA A 1036 19.21 29.87 8.59
N ASP A 1037 20.53 29.85 8.34
CA ASP A 1037 21.31 29.17 7.28
C ASP A 1037 20.96 29.37 5.79
N SER A 1038 21.67 30.30 5.16
CA SER A 1038 22.00 30.23 3.72
C SER A 1038 23.52 30.03 3.56
N LYS A 1039 23.94 29.36 2.48
CA LYS A 1039 25.36 29.14 2.14
C LYS A 1039 26.14 30.47 2.02
N GLU A 1040 25.43 31.56 1.76
CA GLU A 1040 25.95 32.92 1.63
C GLU A 1040 26.26 33.56 2.99
N LEU A 1041 25.69 33.06 4.09
CA LEU A 1041 25.94 33.56 5.44
C LEU A 1041 27.20 32.96 6.09
N GLN A 1042 27.72 31.84 5.56
CA GLN A 1042 28.95 31.21 6.06
C GLN A 1042 30.17 32.14 5.95
N GLN A 1043 30.21 33.04 4.96
CA GLN A 1043 31.30 34.01 4.81
C GLN A 1043 31.38 35.03 5.97
N TYR A 1044 30.28 35.21 6.71
CA TYR A 1044 30.19 36.10 7.86
C TYR A 1044 30.47 35.37 9.19
N LEU A 1045 30.70 34.05 9.18
CA LEU A 1045 31.02 33.26 10.36
C LEU A 1045 32.49 33.45 10.81
N LEU A 1046 32.73 34.51 11.59
CA LEU A 1046 34.02 34.87 12.18
C LEU A 1046 34.49 34.01 13.39
N ALA A 1047 33.88 32.86 13.69
CA ALA A 1047 34.20 32.05 14.87
C ALA A 1047 35.68 31.62 14.91
N PHE A 1048 36.30 31.48 13.74
CA PHE A 1048 37.70 31.13 13.55
C PHE A 1048 38.52 32.23 12.87
N SER A 1049 38.05 33.48 12.88
CA SER A 1049 38.58 34.56 12.04
C SER A 1049 38.46 34.27 10.53
N ALA A 1050 38.89 35.22 9.69
CA ALA A 1050 38.77 35.13 8.24
C ALA A 1050 40.04 35.65 7.54
N GLY A 1051 40.20 35.30 6.27
CA GLY A 1051 41.33 35.70 5.42
C GLY A 1051 42.67 35.07 5.83
N ALA A 1052 43.79 35.73 5.53
CA ALA A 1052 45.16 35.24 5.78
C ALA A 1052 45.51 35.01 7.28
N ARG A 1053 44.61 35.36 8.20
CA ARG A 1053 44.73 35.15 9.65
C ARG A 1053 43.63 34.25 10.21
N GLY A 1054 42.93 33.50 9.33
CA GLY A 1054 42.00 32.44 9.73
C GLY A 1054 42.71 31.37 10.57
N CYS A 1055 42.00 30.81 11.54
CA CYS A 1055 42.54 29.75 12.38
C CYS A 1055 42.89 28.53 11.53
N VAL A 1056 44.16 28.12 11.57
CA VAL A 1056 44.64 26.91 10.88
C VAL A 1056 43.94 25.65 11.39
N GLY A 1057 43.46 25.66 12.65
CA GLY A 1057 42.74 24.56 13.29
C GLY A 1057 41.25 24.46 12.97
N HIS A 1058 40.66 25.38 12.19
CA HIS A 1058 39.22 25.36 11.89
C HIS A 1058 38.77 24.01 11.30
N ASN A 1059 39.50 23.49 10.32
CA ASN A 1059 39.14 22.22 9.67
C ASN A 1059 39.20 21.04 10.65
N LEU A 1060 40.19 21.03 11.54
CA LEU A 1060 40.32 20.01 12.59
C LEU A 1060 39.15 20.10 13.59
N PHE A 1061 38.75 21.31 13.99
CA PHE A 1061 37.59 21.51 14.86
C PHE A 1061 36.32 20.89 14.29
N TYR A 1062 35.96 21.18 13.03
CA TYR A 1062 34.72 20.63 12.47
C TYR A 1062 34.77 19.12 12.32
N GLN A 1063 35.95 18.55 12.02
CA GLN A 1063 36.12 17.10 11.99
C GLN A 1063 35.91 16.50 13.38
N GLU A 1064 36.59 17.02 14.40
CA GLU A 1064 36.49 16.51 15.77
C GLU A 1064 35.09 16.73 16.37
N GLN A 1065 34.48 17.89 16.16
CA GLN A 1065 33.15 18.19 16.69
C GLN A 1065 32.03 17.44 15.97
N ALA A 1066 32.11 17.27 14.64
CA ALA A 1066 31.15 16.44 13.92
C ALA A 1066 31.24 14.98 14.39
N MET A 1067 32.46 14.45 14.55
CA MET A 1067 32.66 13.11 15.11
C MET A 1067 32.14 13.02 16.53
N LEU A 1068 32.46 13.97 17.41
CA LEU A 1068 32.04 13.96 18.81
C LEU A 1068 30.52 14.06 18.94
N LEU A 1069 29.90 15.04 18.29
CA LEU A 1069 28.47 15.28 18.37
C LEU A 1069 27.69 14.12 17.75
N ALA A 1070 28.10 13.63 16.57
CA ALA A 1070 27.49 12.44 15.98
C ALA A 1070 27.70 11.20 16.86
N SER A 1071 28.88 11.02 17.47
CA SER A 1071 29.11 9.92 18.42
C SER A 1071 28.16 10.02 19.62
N VAL A 1072 28.01 11.22 20.19
CA VAL A 1072 27.18 11.44 21.37
C VAL A 1072 25.70 11.24 21.04
N VAL A 1073 25.23 11.82 19.94
CA VAL A 1073 23.86 11.65 19.43
C VAL A 1073 23.60 10.18 19.13
N HIS A 1074 24.40 9.53 18.29
CA HIS A 1074 24.24 8.12 17.94
C HIS A 1074 24.25 7.19 19.17
N THR A 1075 25.14 7.45 20.13
CA THR A 1075 25.41 6.50 21.24
C THR A 1075 24.50 6.71 22.45
N TYR A 1076 24.00 7.93 22.69
CA TYR A 1076 23.33 8.28 23.94
C TYR A 1076 22.01 9.02 23.69
N GLU A 1077 20.98 8.67 24.46
CA GLU A 1077 19.81 9.54 24.65
C GLU A 1077 20.12 10.57 25.72
N PHE A 1078 19.82 11.84 25.43
CA PHE A 1078 20.05 12.94 26.37
C PHE A 1078 19.08 14.08 26.12
N ALA A 1079 18.65 14.73 27.20
CA ALA A 1079 17.86 15.94 27.16
C ALA A 1079 18.45 16.94 28.16
N LEU A 1080 18.28 18.23 27.88
CA LEU A 1080 18.57 19.26 28.87
C LEU A 1080 17.44 19.28 29.91
N PRO A 1081 17.75 19.53 31.20
CA PRO A 1081 16.72 19.75 32.22
C PRO A 1081 15.75 20.89 31.82
N ARG A 1082 14.46 20.80 32.20
CA ARG A 1082 13.41 21.79 31.86
C ARG A 1082 13.77 23.24 32.26
N ASP A 1083 14.55 23.40 33.33
CA ASP A 1083 15.02 24.71 33.84
C ASP A 1083 16.51 24.94 33.56
N PHE A 1084 17.06 24.31 32.51
CA PHE A 1084 18.46 24.48 32.16
C PHE A 1084 18.75 25.90 31.66
N TYR A 1085 19.46 26.67 32.49
CA TYR A 1085 20.13 27.88 32.07
C TYR A 1085 21.61 27.58 31.91
N LEU A 1086 22.19 27.92 30.75
CA LEU A 1086 23.62 27.81 30.53
C LEU A 1086 24.32 28.92 31.33
N ALA A 1087 24.79 28.61 32.54
CA ALA A 1087 25.65 29.51 33.31
C ALA A 1087 27.01 29.62 32.62
N ARG A 1088 27.36 30.84 32.16
CA ARG A 1088 28.64 31.09 31.51
C ARG A 1088 29.59 31.76 32.49
N GLU A 1089 30.58 31.01 32.95
CA GLU A 1089 31.69 31.55 33.71
C GLU A 1089 32.88 31.75 32.75
N GLU A 1090 33.06 32.98 32.29
CA GLU A 1090 34.24 33.33 31.49
C GLU A 1090 35.44 33.55 32.43
N THR A 1091 36.44 32.67 32.38
CA THR A 1091 37.76 33.01 32.93
C THR A 1091 38.40 34.08 32.05
N ARG A 1092 38.39 35.33 32.52
CA ARG A 1092 39.37 36.32 32.06
C ARG A 1092 40.74 35.87 32.56
N ASN A 1093 41.53 35.24 31.70
CA ASN A 1093 42.98 35.32 31.82
C ASN A 1093 43.45 36.66 31.24
#